data_AF-A0A0A2JBE6-F1
#
_entry.id   AF-A0A0A2JBE6-F1
#
_cell.length_a   1.000
_cell.length_b   1.000
_cell.length_c   1.000
_cell.angle_alpha   90.00
_cell.angle_beta   90.00
_cell.angle_gamma   90.00
#
_symmetry.space_group_name_H-M   'P 1'
#
loop_
_entity.id
_entity.type
_entity.pdbx_description
1 polymer ?
#
loop_
_entity_poly.entity_id
_entity_poly.type
_entity_poly.pdbx_seq_one_letter_code
_entity_poly.pdbx_strand_id
1 'polypeptide(L)'
;MPPSRSSITSDSHERLEPRLLRAAESNDVDSLKKTISLAREYNQLTDNFLRIGLMRSAERACVAATEYLLTLGAKTDVPSNRASPLLRAVERDHYEIVRLLLDHGASPDSVDKDGRTALMTAAWKNHADILHLLIMRGADVNKLDLRRRNALHNLAADKACRWGWGDEVVRLLLRTECLVDGVGGQDELGRTPLHWACASGNWRLAEMLLTRNAGEGEGEGRRLGPAEIDAVELRGKTALHVATAHDRADIVQLLLAHKAAVNAASDGGWTPLHNACDKGCEEIVRILVSEGAHINAQLLNGITPLHLAAQGGHKEVVECLLERPDLKRRIRDNFGSTPFLRAAQFKRKDIVLLLAPFNNVESLSDDVKGACAAFDATVVDFGNFHNENRVKRMSVFNLLYGRDQENPRKQAVTTVPVDSRGTDFRWIHLPANNMAWVEALLTKSFIEEGAHDVDGFKGLEKSFNYQHRGQRTHSHFMRPLCQNTPRTMMRRHEEETSDEPVSDPGQAKALDSAARKQKGTGSKSEKADSYFHDDGASSHGKKSKNNQKRGKSGSAPGTPKQETKGKSPWGQNEKQARPSPLSSSTFCKDPHPLVSACNVCVFMPYLHFETTERRQKMQDAISRAETLAFVSNVMKKRRTRDEMLIDAHLSSSTTSLHVRRTLDQFFYPNIDTKSRDQDQVVYRYQTKSPGMGADPKIFMVDQLWMWVLGTNLIVTAFPQRWDQPKNDPLNVLDGIIEDINSKTRDPVKSVYDLAMIITNRCSGVFDRHRLGDEEYQFLDMFESSIGIATDKETVLFNQFNHASGQASDWLKSHRKLNGSFSSPSKSCKETDGSSYCDEDGQPLFVDRLLDIGQETNLLAETKDIRDELNMIRTVLEHQNNVLLDFQEVVCETYQGQHRSQFEVKKRFKDQQRMIDMHLKDIERMDKQAERIYHSITDLLDLKQKHANAFEARFARDQAAGTARQSKTIMVFTIVTIVFLPLSFIASIFTINLKEFENLNLGYVAKFTFGIGFAISIPLVWVALTVDDIGGFFRVGGRRWLSNRGKVSAKSEPGEETLQALEMEKMISLSRMRRSIDGYGGSLLPVSTSGTGTSRRPDLYVGGLGSDTVRKSYDLRSSLDYRSR
;
A
#
# COMPACT_ATOMS: atom_id res chain seq x y z
N MET A 1 25.28 -40.28 -69.64
CA MET A 1 25.92 -41.55 -69.19
C MET A 1 25.02 -42.21 -68.14
N PRO A 2 24.98 -43.56 -68.04
CA PRO A 2 23.76 -44.34 -68.35
C PRO A 2 23.24 -45.12 -67.09
N PRO A 3 22.33 -46.15 -67.12
CA PRO A 3 21.80 -46.88 -68.28
C PRO A 3 20.32 -47.33 -68.32
N SER A 4 20.00 -47.90 -69.48
CA SER A 4 18.80 -48.56 -70.02
C SER A 4 18.18 -49.74 -69.25
N ARG A 5 16.87 -49.96 -69.50
CA ARG A 5 16.17 -51.23 -69.85
C ARG A 5 14.68 -50.90 -70.08
N SER A 6 13.91 -51.51 -70.98
CA SER A 6 14.20 -52.50 -72.04
C SER A 6 13.01 -52.55 -73.01
N SER A 7 13.27 -52.68 -74.32
CA SER A 7 12.26 -53.08 -75.30
C SER A 7 11.91 -54.56 -75.16
N ILE A 8 10.63 -54.88 -74.92
CA ILE A 8 10.07 -56.23 -75.15
C ILE A 8 8.77 -56.05 -75.92
N THR A 9 8.72 -56.67 -77.10
CA THR A 9 7.54 -56.75 -77.96
C THR A 9 6.76 -58.02 -77.65
N SER A 10 5.49 -57.87 -77.25
CA SER A 10 4.47 -58.94 -77.29
C SER A 10 3.09 -58.28 -77.32
N ASP A 11 2.35 -58.48 -78.40
CA ASP A 11 0.94 -58.12 -78.63
C ASP A 11 0.51 -56.73 -78.15
N SER A 12 1.04 -55.70 -78.82
CA SER A 12 0.58 -54.32 -78.64
C SER A 12 -0.75 -54.08 -79.35
N HIS A 13 -1.87 -54.27 -78.64
CA HIS A 13 -3.04 -53.44 -78.94
C HIS A 13 -2.61 -51.98 -78.80
N GLU A 14 -2.76 -51.18 -79.87
CA GLU A 14 -2.35 -49.77 -79.88
C GLU A 14 -3.01 -49.03 -78.70
N ARG A 15 -2.23 -48.31 -77.89
CA ARG A 15 -2.80 -47.53 -76.78
C ARG A 15 -3.54 -46.33 -77.35
N LEU A 16 -4.87 -46.37 -77.39
CA LEU A 16 -5.68 -45.37 -78.08
C LEU A 16 -5.80 -44.02 -77.35
N GLU A 17 -5.40 -43.94 -76.07
CA GLU A 17 -5.52 -42.72 -75.25
C GLU A 17 -4.88 -41.46 -75.89
N PRO A 18 -3.66 -41.49 -76.48
CA PRO A 18 -3.05 -40.30 -77.10
C PRO A 18 -3.67 -39.92 -78.44
N ARG A 19 -4.52 -40.79 -79.04
CA ARG A 19 -5.33 -40.47 -80.22
C ARG A 19 -6.64 -39.82 -79.79
N LEU A 20 -7.28 -40.37 -78.76
CA LEU A 20 -8.47 -39.78 -78.12
C LEU A 20 -8.16 -38.36 -77.62
N LEU A 21 -7.07 -38.17 -76.87
CA LEU A 21 -6.67 -36.87 -76.33
C LEU A 21 -6.42 -35.84 -77.42
N ARG A 22 -5.78 -36.21 -78.54
CA ARG A 22 -5.54 -35.31 -79.67
C ARG A 22 -6.85 -34.92 -80.38
N ALA A 23 -7.74 -35.87 -80.65
CA ALA A 23 -9.03 -35.60 -81.26
C ALA A 23 -9.94 -34.75 -80.35
N ALA A 24 -9.91 -34.99 -79.04
CA ALA A 24 -10.63 -34.18 -78.04
C ALA A 24 -10.07 -32.76 -77.89
N GLU A 25 -8.75 -32.59 -78.05
CA GLU A 25 -8.05 -31.29 -78.02
C GLU A 25 -8.18 -30.49 -79.31
N SER A 26 -8.39 -31.14 -80.46
CA SER A 26 -8.63 -30.50 -81.76
C SER A 26 -10.13 -30.34 -82.11
N ASN A 27 -11.03 -30.68 -81.19
CA ASN A 27 -12.49 -30.70 -81.41
C ASN A 27 -12.94 -31.57 -82.63
N ASP A 28 -12.15 -32.57 -83.03
CA ASP A 28 -12.43 -33.42 -84.19
C ASP A 28 -13.32 -34.60 -83.80
N VAL A 29 -14.63 -34.40 -83.94
CA VAL A 29 -15.67 -35.38 -83.61
C VAL A 29 -15.56 -36.66 -84.46
N ASP A 30 -15.09 -36.59 -85.71
CA ASP A 30 -15.04 -37.77 -86.58
C ASP A 30 -13.81 -38.65 -86.30
N SER A 31 -12.67 -38.05 -85.95
CA SER A 31 -11.55 -38.80 -85.37
C SER A 31 -11.88 -39.33 -83.97
N LEU A 32 -12.71 -38.62 -83.18
CA LEU A 32 -13.19 -39.10 -81.89
C LEU A 32 -14.09 -40.34 -82.06
N LYS A 33 -15.09 -40.28 -82.95
CA LYS A 33 -15.95 -41.42 -83.34
C LYS A 33 -15.13 -42.65 -83.71
N LYS A 34 -14.17 -42.48 -84.64
CA LYS A 34 -13.27 -43.56 -85.11
C LYS A 34 -12.40 -44.14 -83.98
N THR A 35 -11.91 -43.29 -83.08
CA THR A 35 -11.08 -43.76 -81.96
C THR A 35 -11.92 -44.50 -80.91
N ILE A 36 -13.17 -44.09 -80.69
CA ILE A 36 -14.09 -44.75 -79.75
C ILE A 36 -14.63 -46.06 -80.31
N SER A 37 -14.89 -46.17 -81.62
CA SER A 37 -15.24 -47.46 -82.25
C SER A 37 -14.11 -48.48 -82.15
N LEU A 38 -12.86 -48.05 -82.43
CA LEU A 38 -11.67 -48.89 -82.25
C LEU A 38 -11.45 -49.28 -80.77
N ALA A 39 -11.73 -48.37 -79.83
CA ALA A 39 -11.63 -48.68 -78.40
C ALA A 39 -12.68 -49.70 -77.95
N ARG A 40 -13.87 -49.71 -78.57
CA ARG A 40 -14.90 -50.74 -78.33
C ARG A 40 -14.48 -52.09 -78.93
N GLU A 41 -13.90 -52.10 -80.12
CA GLU A 41 -13.42 -53.30 -80.82
C GLU A 41 -12.24 -53.98 -80.08
N TYR A 42 -11.26 -53.20 -79.62
CA TYR A 42 -10.13 -53.72 -78.82
C TYR A 42 -10.43 -53.86 -77.32
N ASN A 43 -11.70 -53.73 -76.91
CA ASN A 43 -12.14 -53.84 -75.52
C ASN A 43 -11.38 -52.91 -74.53
N GLN A 44 -10.87 -51.78 -75.03
CA GLN A 44 -10.19 -50.73 -74.25
C GLN A 44 -11.14 -49.63 -73.75
N LEU A 45 -12.40 -49.63 -74.22
CA LEU A 45 -13.41 -48.63 -73.86
C LEU A 45 -13.83 -48.79 -72.39
N THR A 46 -13.21 -47.98 -71.53
CA THR A 46 -13.54 -47.88 -70.10
C THR A 46 -14.12 -46.50 -69.76
N ASP A 47 -14.88 -46.39 -68.67
CA ASP A 47 -15.35 -45.10 -68.14
C ASP A 47 -14.19 -44.09 -67.96
N ASN A 48 -13.03 -44.60 -67.55
CA ASN A 48 -11.81 -43.79 -67.40
C ASN A 48 -11.31 -43.24 -68.74
N PHE A 49 -11.40 -44.03 -69.82
CA PHE A 49 -11.00 -43.63 -71.17
C PHE A 49 -11.86 -42.45 -71.66
N LEU A 50 -13.20 -42.59 -71.61
CA LEU A 50 -14.12 -41.52 -71.98
C LEU A 50 -13.94 -40.26 -71.11
N ARG A 51 -13.76 -40.43 -69.79
CA ARG A 51 -13.53 -39.31 -68.86
C ARG A 51 -12.22 -38.56 -69.12
N ILE A 52 -11.16 -39.25 -69.56
CA ILE A 52 -9.89 -38.61 -69.94
C ILE A 52 -10.08 -37.75 -71.20
N GLY A 53 -10.84 -38.23 -72.19
CA GLY A 53 -11.27 -37.42 -73.33
C GLY A 53 -12.08 -36.20 -72.90
N LEU A 54 -13.07 -36.40 -72.02
CA LEU A 54 -13.99 -35.35 -71.55
C LEU A 54 -13.26 -34.25 -70.78
N MET A 55 -12.30 -34.58 -69.91
CA MET A 55 -11.49 -33.56 -69.23
C MET A 55 -10.66 -32.74 -70.22
N ARG A 56 -10.12 -33.34 -71.28
CA ARG A 56 -9.29 -32.63 -72.27
C ARG A 56 -10.12 -31.74 -73.18
N SER A 57 -11.30 -32.18 -73.63
CA SER A 57 -12.20 -31.34 -74.42
C SER A 57 -12.75 -30.18 -73.57
N ALA A 58 -13.10 -30.45 -72.31
CA ALA A 58 -13.57 -29.42 -71.37
C ALA A 58 -12.48 -28.39 -71.02
N GLU A 59 -11.22 -28.80 -70.82
CA GLU A 59 -10.09 -27.88 -70.58
C GLU A 59 -9.80 -26.96 -71.78
N ARG A 60 -10.14 -27.40 -73.00
CA ARG A 60 -9.80 -26.74 -74.27
C ARG A 60 -10.97 -26.02 -74.97
N ALA A 61 -12.13 -25.88 -74.31
CA ALA A 61 -13.35 -25.30 -74.87
C ALA A 61 -13.94 -26.04 -76.09
N CYS A 62 -13.65 -27.33 -76.24
CA CYS A 62 -14.06 -28.11 -77.43
C CYS A 62 -15.51 -28.58 -77.29
N VAL A 63 -16.46 -27.68 -77.59
CA VAL A 63 -17.92 -27.85 -77.38
C VAL A 63 -18.45 -29.13 -78.03
N ALA A 64 -18.26 -29.31 -79.34
CA ALA A 64 -18.82 -30.45 -80.09
C ALA A 64 -18.22 -31.80 -79.67
N ALA A 65 -16.92 -31.85 -79.35
CA ALA A 65 -16.29 -33.05 -78.80
C ALA A 65 -16.77 -33.36 -77.37
N THR A 66 -17.02 -32.33 -76.55
CA THR A 66 -17.58 -32.47 -75.20
C THR A 66 -19.01 -33.00 -75.23
N GLU A 67 -19.88 -32.40 -76.04
CA GLU A 67 -21.26 -32.86 -76.26
C GLU A 67 -21.29 -34.31 -76.77
N TYR A 68 -20.47 -34.64 -77.77
CA TYR A 68 -20.42 -36.01 -78.28
C TYR A 68 -19.92 -37.03 -77.24
N LEU A 69 -18.97 -36.67 -76.37
CA LEU A 69 -18.54 -37.53 -75.27
C LEU A 69 -19.62 -37.70 -74.19
N LEU A 70 -20.38 -36.65 -73.88
CA LEU A 70 -21.48 -36.70 -72.92
C LEU A 70 -22.66 -37.54 -73.43
N THR A 71 -23.04 -37.43 -74.71
CA THR A 71 -24.08 -38.29 -75.32
C THR A 71 -23.69 -39.78 -75.35
N LEU A 72 -22.39 -40.10 -75.32
CA LEU A 72 -21.88 -41.46 -75.17
C LEU A 72 -21.86 -41.97 -73.71
N GLY A 73 -22.35 -41.18 -72.75
CA GLY A 73 -22.39 -41.56 -71.33
C GLY A 73 -21.07 -41.35 -70.58
N ALA A 74 -20.19 -40.44 -71.04
CA ALA A 74 -18.98 -40.09 -70.30
C ALA A 74 -19.33 -39.49 -68.92
N LYS A 75 -18.92 -40.18 -67.84
CA LYS A 75 -19.18 -39.74 -66.46
C LYS A 75 -18.51 -38.39 -66.20
N THR A 76 -19.33 -37.43 -65.77
CA THR A 76 -18.95 -36.09 -65.33
C THR A 76 -18.16 -36.10 -64.02
N ASP A 77 -18.42 -37.10 -63.15
CA ASP A 77 -17.77 -37.25 -61.86
C ASP A 77 -16.37 -37.90 -61.94
N VAL A 78 -15.49 -37.49 -61.02
CA VAL A 78 -14.08 -37.92 -60.97
C VAL A 78 -13.75 -38.51 -59.59
N PRO A 79 -13.00 -39.63 -59.50
CA PRO A 79 -12.51 -40.14 -58.22
C PRO A 79 -11.62 -39.11 -57.49
N SER A 80 -11.66 -39.16 -56.16
CA SER A 80 -11.45 -38.10 -55.16
C SER A 80 -10.07 -37.41 -55.04
N ASN A 81 -9.30 -37.25 -56.13
CA ASN A 81 -8.00 -36.56 -56.10
C ASN A 81 -7.64 -35.82 -57.42
N ARG A 82 -8.63 -35.55 -58.29
CA ARG A 82 -8.46 -34.79 -59.53
C ARG A 82 -9.65 -33.83 -59.70
N ALA A 83 -9.38 -32.63 -60.20
CA ALA A 83 -10.42 -31.64 -60.49
C ALA A 83 -11.45 -32.20 -61.49
N SER A 84 -12.73 -31.89 -61.27
CA SER A 84 -13.81 -32.28 -62.19
C SER A 84 -13.67 -31.59 -63.55
N PRO A 85 -14.22 -32.16 -64.65
CA PRO A 85 -14.38 -31.44 -65.92
C PRO A 85 -15.06 -30.09 -65.72
N LEU A 86 -16.03 -30.01 -64.79
CA LEU A 86 -16.74 -28.79 -64.42
C LEU A 86 -15.78 -27.76 -63.79
N LEU A 87 -15.03 -28.13 -62.76
CA LEU A 87 -14.03 -27.23 -62.13
C LEU A 87 -12.98 -26.74 -63.13
N ARG A 88 -12.54 -27.60 -64.06
CA ARG A 88 -11.59 -27.24 -65.12
C ARG A 88 -12.19 -26.30 -66.18
N ALA A 89 -13.46 -26.45 -66.51
CA ALA A 89 -14.18 -25.53 -67.40
C ALA A 89 -14.41 -24.17 -66.73
N VAL A 90 -14.80 -24.17 -65.44
CA VAL A 90 -14.99 -22.94 -64.64
C VAL A 90 -13.66 -22.20 -64.41
N GLU A 91 -12.56 -22.90 -64.11
CA GLU A 91 -11.22 -22.30 -63.95
C GLU A 91 -10.70 -21.61 -65.23
N ARG A 92 -11.34 -21.86 -66.39
CA ARG A 92 -10.93 -21.40 -67.71
C ARG A 92 -11.95 -20.50 -68.43
N ASP A 93 -13.03 -20.11 -67.76
CA ASP A 93 -14.13 -19.29 -68.28
C ASP A 93 -14.96 -19.91 -69.43
N HIS A 94 -15.07 -21.26 -69.48
CA HIS A 94 -15.75 -21.94 -70.60
C HIS A 94 -17.26 -22.09 -70.36
N TYR A 95 -18.01 -20.97 -70.40
CA TYR A 95 -19.47 -20.91 -70.14
C TYR A 95 -20.27 -22.03 -70.83
N GLU A 96 -20.08 -22.24 -72.13
CA GLU A 96 -20.82 -23.25 -72.90
C GLU A 96 -20.50 -24.69 -72.48
N ILE A 97 -19.26 -24.96 -72.09
CA ILE A 97 -18.86 -26.26 -71.54
C ILE A 97 -19.48 -26.47 -70.16
N VAL A 98 -19.50 -25.43 -69.31
CA VAL A 98 -20.15 -25.47 -68.00
C VAL A 98 -21.65 -25.76 -68.16
N ARG A 99 -22.32 -25.08 -69.09
CA ARG A 99 -23.73 -25.32 -69.42
C ARG A 99 -23.99 -26.77 -69.83
N LEU A 100 -23.26 -27.28 -70.82
CA LEU A 100 -23.39 -28.67 -71.29
C LEU A 100 -23.13 -29.71 -70.20
N LEU A 101 -22.14 -29.49 -69.32
CA LEU A 101 -21.83 -30.39 -68.21
C LEU A 101 -22.96 -30.41 -67.18
N LEU A 102 -23.52 -29.25 -66.82
CA LEU A 102 -24.66 -29.15 -65.89
C LEU A 102 -25.94 -29.76 -66.50
N ASP A 103 -26.18 -29.56 -67.80
CA ASP A 103 -27.30 -30.19 -68.53
C ASP A 103 -27.21 -31.72 -68.53
N HIS A 104 -26.00 -32.28 -68.58
CA HIS A 104 -25.75 -33.73 -68.52
C HIS A 104 -25.50 -34.25 -67.09
N GLY A 105 -25.96 -33.52 -66.07
CA GLY A 105 -26.01 -34.01 -64.68
C GLY A 105 -24.70 -33.90 -63.90
N ALA A 106 -23.74 -33.05 -64.30
CA ALA A 106 -22.61 -32.71 -63.43
C ALA A 106 -23.12 -31.98 -62.17
N SER A 107 -22.65 -32.40 -60.99
CA SER A 107 -23.00 -31.72 -59.74
C SER A 107 -22.39 -30.31 -59.67
N PRO A 108 -23.19 -29.23 -59.49
CA PRO A 108 -22.66 -27.87 -59.35
C PRO A 108 -21.80 -27.70 -58.08
N ASP A 109 -22.06 -28.52 -57.07
CA ASP A 109 -21.32 -28.58 -55.80
C ASP A 109 -20.02 -29.40 -55.89
N SER A 110 -19.54 -29.76 -57.08
CA SER A 110 -18.27 -30.49 -57.20
C SER A 110 -17.11 -29.69 -56.60
N VAL A 111 -16.34 -30.34 -55.71
CA VAL A 111 -15.26 -29.70 -54.93
C VAL A 111 -13.86 -30.04 -55.44
N ASP A 112 -12.94 -29.09 -55.28
CA ASP A 112 -11.50 -29.30 -55.50
C ASP A 112 -10.83 -30.01 -54.29
N LYS A 113 -9.49 -30.08 -54.30
CA LYS A 113 -8.71 -30.70 -53.22
C LYS A 113 -8.75 -29.94 -51.90
N ASP A 114 -9.04 -28.64 -51.94
CA ASP A 114 -9.13 -27.75 -50.79
C ASP A 114 -10.58 -27.63 -50.31
N GLY A 115 -11.52 -28.39 -50.92
CA GLY A 115 -12.95 -28.37 -50.63
C GLY A 115 -13.72 -27.22 -51.32
N ARG A 116 -13.09 -26.44 -52.21
CA ARG A 116 -13.75 -25.31 -52.88
C ARG A 116 -14.70 -25.81 -53.97
N THR A 117 -15.94 -25.33 -53.96
CA THR A 117 -16.92 -25.63 -55.02
C THR A 117 -16.62 -24.90 -56.32
N ALA A 118 -17.22 -25.36 -57.42
CA ALA A 118 -17.21 -24.64 -58.69
C ALA A 118 -17.69 -23.18 -58.54
N LEU A 119 -18.68 -22.92 -57.68
CA LEU A 119 -19.15 -21.56 -57.38
C LEU A 119 -18.06 -20.70 -56.73
N MET A 120 -17.27 -21.25 -55.78
CA MET A 120 -16.13 -20.53 -55.21
C MET A 120 -15.03 -20.27 -56.24
N THR A 121 -14.77 -21.21 -57.15
CA THR A 121 -13.79 -21.01 -58.24
C THR A 121 -14.26 -19.94 -59.22
N ALA A 122 -15.53 -19.94 -59.63
CA ALA A 122 -16.10 -18.91 -60.51
C ALA A 122 -16.02 -17.52 -59.85
N ALA A 123 -16.37 -17.43 -58.57
CA ALA A 123 -16.25 -16.20 -57.80
C ALA A 123 -14.78 -15.71 -57.75
N TRP A 124 -13.85 -16.58 -57.34
CA TRP A 124 -12.42 -16.27 -57.21
C TRP A 124 -11.69 -16.06 -58.55
N LYS A 125 -12.33 -16.31 -59.70
CA LYS A 125 -11.81 -15.94 -61.02
C LYS A 125 -12.55 -14.77 -61.67
N ASN A 126 -13.55 -14.20 -60.99
CA ASN A 126 -14.41 -13.13 -61.49
C ASN A 126 -15.23 -13.49 -62.75
N HIS A 127 -15.72 -14.74 -62.83
CA HIS A 127 -16.58 -15.20 -63.93
C HIS A 127 -18.06 -15.03 -63.57
N ALA A 128 -18.58 -13.80 -63.71
CA ALA A 128 -19.93 -13.44 -63.28
C ALA A 128 -21.04 -14.25 -63.98
N ASP A 129 -20.94 -14.47 -65.29
CA ASP A 129 -21.93 -15.23 -66.06
C ASP A 129 -21.98 -16.71 -65.66
N ILE A 130 -20.80 -17.31 -65.43
CA ILE A 130 -20.66 -18.69 -64.93
C ILE A 130 -21.18 -18.81 -63.50
N LEU A 131 -20.91 -17.82 -62.65
CA LEU A 131 -21.45 -17.75 -61.29
C LEU A 131 -22.98 -17.70 -61.31
N HIS A 132 -23.57 -16.84 -62.14
CA HIS A 132 -25.02 -16.73 -62.31
C HIS A 132 -25.63 -18.03 -62.85
N LEU A 133 -24.97 -18.67 -63.82
CA LEU A 133 -25.37 -19.98 -64.35
C LEU A 133 -25.35 -21.06 -63.26
N LEU A 134 -24.30 -21.13 -62.44
CA LEU A 134 -24.20 -22.09 -61.33
C LEU A 134 -25.31 -21.89 -60.30
N ILE A 135 -25.58 -20.64 -59.90
CA ILE A 135 -26.68 -20.29 -58.97
C ILE A 135 -28.03 -20.68 -59.58
N MET A 136 -28.29 -20.35 -60.85
CA MET A 136 -29.51 -20.73 -61.58
C MET A 136 -29.72 -22.24 -61.68
N ARG A 137 -28.65 -23.04 -61.66
CA ARG A 137 -28.69 -24.52 -61.68
C ARG A 137 -28.62 -25.15 -60.29
N GLY A 138 -28.82 -24.38 -59.23
CA GLY A 138 -28.97 -24.90 -57.86
C GLY A 138 -27.65 -25.19 -57.13
N ALA A 139 -26.57 -24.48 -57.45
CA ALA A 139 -25.33 -24.52 -56.65
C ALA A 139 -25.58 -23.99 -55.22
N ASP A 140 -25.07 -24.70 -54.21
CA ASP A 140 -25.15 -24.27 -52.82
C ASP A 140 -24.14 -23.12 -52.54
N VAL A 141 -24.65 -21.89 -52.44
CA VAL A 141 -23.86 -20.69 -52.14
C VAL A 141 -23.23 -20.74 -50.74
N ASN A 142 -23.81 -21.53 -49.83
CA ASN A 142 -23.39 -21.67 -48.44
C ASN A 142 -22.52 -22.91 -48.19
N LYS A 143 -22.14 -23.65 -49.24
CA LYS A 143 -21.11 -24.69 -49.13
C LYS A 143 -19.83 -24.08 -48.58
N LEU A 144 -19.13 -24.84 -47.74
CA LEU A 144 -17.89 -24.42 -47.10
C LEU A 144 -16.71 -25.25 -47.60
N ASP A 145 -15.54 -24.61 -47.73
CA ASP A 145 -14.29 -25.30 -48.02
C ASP A 145 -13.76 -26.06 -46.80
N LEU A 146 -12.62 -26.76 -46.94
CA LEU A 146 -12.01 -27.51 -45.83
C LEU A 146 -11.61 -26.65 -44.62
N ARG A 147 -11.62 -25.32 -44.74
CA ARG A 147 -11.33 -24.35 -43.66
C ARG A 147 -12.59 -23.65 -43.13
N ARG A 148 -13.77 -24.23 -43.40
CA ARG A 148 -15.11 -23.68 -43.12
C ARG A 148 -15.38 -22.32 -43.77
N ARG A 149 -14.74 -21.98 -44.89
CA ARG A 149 -14.90 -20.69 -45.59
C ARG A 149 -15.90 -20.80 -46.74
N ASN A 150 -16.82 -19.84 -46.85
CA ASN A 150 -17.71 -19.68 -48.00
C ASN A 150 -17.06 -18.89 -49.15
N ALA A 151 -17.80 -18.60 -50.21
CA ALA A 151 -17.32 -17.82 -51.35
C ALA A 151 -16.84 -16.40 -50.97
N LEU A 152 -17.56 -15.69 -50.09
CA LEU A 152 -17.21 -14.34 -49.64
C LEU A 152 -15.92 -14.33 -48.80
N HIS A 153 -15.69 -15.33 -47.95
CA HIS A 153 -14.42 -15.48 -47.22
C HIS A 153 -13.23 -15.67 -48.17
N ASN A 154 -13.40 -16.47 -49.24
CA ASN A 154 -12.34 -16.70 -50.22
C ASN A 154 -12.00 -15.42 -51.00
N LEU A 155 -13.02 -14.64 -51.40
CA LEU A 155 -12.83 -13.31 -52.01
C LEU A 155 -12.20 -12.31 -51.04
N ALA A 156 -12.63 -12.30 -49.78
CA ALA A 156 -12.12 -11.41 -48.75
C ALA A 156 -10.66 -11.71 -48.37
N ALA A 157 -10.25 -12.97 -48.43
CA ALA A 157 -8.89 -13.40 -48.10
C ALA A 157 -7.86 -13.11 -49.21
N ASP A 158 -8.30 -12.88 -50.45
CA ASP A 158 -7.39 -12.63 -51.57
C ASP A 158 -6.85 -11.18 -51.55
N LYS A 159 -5.53 -11.08 -51.70
CA LYS A 159 -4.76 -9.82 -51.79
C LYS A 159 -4.64 -9.33 -53.24
N ALA A 160 -5.00 -10.16 -54.22
CA ALA A 160 -5.01 -9.82 -55.65
C ALA A 160 -6.29 -9.09 -56.09
N CYS A 161 -7.35 -9.09 -55.25
CA CYS A 161 -8.56 -8.28 -55.41
C CYS A 161 -8.21 -6.79 -55.45
N ARG A 162 -7.99 -6.24 -56.65
CA ARG A 162 -7.79 -4.79 -56.83
C ARG A 162 -9.15 -4.07 -56.86
N TRP A 163 -9.09 -2.75 -56.67
CA TRP A 163 -10.22 -1.81 -56.75
C TRP A 163 -11.19 -2.15 -57.89
N GLY A 164 -12.43 -2.53 -57.54
CA GLY A 164 -13.51 -2.86 -58.48
C GLY A 164 -13.50 -4.28 -59.08
N TRP A 165 -12.47 -5.10 -58.81
CA TRP A 165 -12.42 -6.48 -59.29
C TRP A 165 -13.32 -7.37 -58.44
N GLY A 166 -14.25 -8.09 -59.06
CA GLY A 166 -15.24 -8.89 -58.33
C GLY A 166 -16.48 -8.14 -57.86
N ASP A 167 -16.60 -6.82 -58.08
CA ASP A 167 -17.73 -6.01 -57.61
C ASP A 167 -19.10 -6.58 -58.02
N GLU A 168 -19.24 -7.06 -59.25
CA GLU A 168 -20.47 -7.68 -59.76
C GLU A 168 -20.71 -9.07 -59.16
N VAL A 169 -19.67 -9.90 -59.08
CA VAL A 169 -19.69 -11.20 -58.39
C VAL A 169 -20.13 -11.05 -56.93
N VAL A 170 -19.60 -10.06 -56.22
CA VAL A 170 -19.97 -9.77 -54.82
C VAL A 170 -21.43 -9.29 -54.74
N ARG A 171 -21.90 -8.42 -55.66
CA ARG A 171 -23.33 -8.03 -55.72
C ARG A 171 -24.24 -9.23 -55.96
N LEU A 172 -23.87 -10.13 -56.86
CA LEU A 172 -24.62 -11.36 -57.12
C LEU A 172 -24.67 -12.26 -55.87
N LEU A 173 -23.53 -12.50 -55.21
CA LEU A 173 -23.47 -13.28 -53.96
C LEU A 173 -24.27 -12.65 -52.81
N LEU A 174 -24.23 -11.32 -52.65
CA LEU A 174 -24.98 -10.63 -51.58
C LEU A 174 -26.50 -10.54 -51.86
N ARG A 175 -26.93 -10.67 -53.11
CA ARG A 175 -28.36 -10.81 -53.50
C ARG A 175 -28.92 -12.21 -53.19
N THR A 176 -28.09 -13.23 -53.12
CA THR A 176 -28.51 -14.59 -52.72
C THR A 176 -28.51 -14.78 -51.20
N GLU A 177 -28.99 -15.93 -50.72
CA GLU A 177 -28.98 -16.30 -49.29
C GLU A 177 -27.59 -16.60 -48.70
N CYS A 178 -26.52 -15.98 -49.22
CA CYS A 178 -25.17 -16.15 -48.71
C CYS A 178 -25.06 -15.65 -47.25
N LEU A 179 -24.62 -16.55 -46.36
CA LEU A 179 -24.42 -16.29 -44.93
C LEU A 179 -23.16 -15.46 -44.72
N VAL A 180 -23.33 -14.24 -44.19
CA VAL A 180 -22.21 -13.35 -43.82
C VAL A 180 -21.83 -13.53 -42.36
N ASP A 181 -22.80 -13.81 -41.48
CA ASP A 181 -22.61 -13.87 -40.02
C ASP A 181 -23.16 -15.17 -39.41
N GLY A 182 -22.97 -15.33 -38.10
CA GLY A 182 -23.36 -16.51 -37.33
C GLY A 182 -22.54 -17.76 -37.67
N VAL A 183 -22.94 -18.91 -37.11
CA VAL A 183 -22.14 -20.17 -37.14
C VAL A 183 -21.85 -20.70 -38.56
N GLY A 184 -22.69 -20.34 -39.55
CA GLY A 184 -22.49 -20.65 -40.97
C GLY A 184 -21.78 -19.55 -41.78
N GLY A 185 -21.67 -18.34 -41.24
CA GLY A 185 -20.90 -17.22 -41.78
C GLY A 185 -19.53 -17.04 -41.13
N GLN A 186 -19.05 -18.04 -40.37
CA GLN A 186 -17.77 -18.01 -39.65
C GLN A 186 -16.85 -19.16 -40.08
N ASP A 187 -15.57 -18.86 -40.32
CA ASP A 187 -14.52 -19.84 -40.59
C ASP A 187 -14.11 -20.67 -39.34
N GLU A 188 -13.10 -21.53 -39.48
CA GLU A 188 -12.53 -22.32 -38.36
C GLU A 188 -12.03 -21.48 -37.18
N LEU A 189 -11.70 -20.20 -37.40
CA LEU A 189 -11.22 -19.27 -36.39
C LEU A 189 -12.33 -18.31 -35.89
N GLY A 190 -13.59 -18.56 -36.25
CA GLY A 190 -14.72 -17.71 -35.89
C GLY A 190 -14.78 -16.39 -36.67
N ARG A 191 -13.95 -16.21 -37.71
CA ARG A 191 -13.88 -14.96 -38.48
C ARG A 191 -14.98 -14.93 -39.52
N THR A 192 -15.65 -13.79 -39.65
CA THR A 192 -16.60 -13.50 -40.73
C THR A 192 -15.90 -12.96 -41.99
N PRO A 193 -16.57 -12.83 -43.16
CA PRO A 193 -15.99 -12.18 -44.34
C PRO A 193 -15.54 -10.75 -44.07
N LEU A 194 -16.20 -10.03 -43.17
CA LEU A 194 -15.84 -8.66 -42.76
C LEU A 194 -14.46 -8.63 -42.07
N HIS A 195 -14.16 -9.60 -41.20
CA HIS A 195 -12.84 -9.73 -40.57
C HIS A 195 -11.74 -9.98 -41.62
N TRP A 196 -12.01 -10.82 -42.62
CA TRP A 196 -11.07 -11.06 -43.71
C TRP A 196 -10.87 -9.84 -44.59
N ALA A 197 -11.92 -9.08 -44.91
CA ALA A 197 -11.83 -7.82 -45.66
C ALA A 197 -11.00 -6.76 -44.90
N CYS A 198 -11.14 -6.71 -43.58
CA CYS A 198 -10.31 -5.86 -42.71
C CYS A 198 -8.84 -6.30 -42.68
N ALA A 199 -8.55 -7.60 -42.73
CA ALA A 199 -7.19 -8.14 -42.71
C ALA A 199 -6.46 -8.03 -44.06
N SER A 200 -7.17 -8.21 -45.18
CA SER A 200 -6.61 -8.07 -46.54
C SER A 200 -6.53 -6.61 -46.99
N GLY A 201 -7.40 -5.75 -46.44
CA GLY A 201 -7.48 -4.34 -46.81
C GLY A 201 -8.51 -4.02 -47.89
N ASN A 202 -9.44 -4.94 -48.17
CA ASN A 202 -10.46 -4.84 -49.22
C ASN A 202 -11.62 -3.91 -48.79
N TRP A 203 -11.36 -2.60 -48.73
CA TRP A 203 -12.31 -1.52 -48.39
C TRP A 203 -13.69 -1.70 -49.02
N ARG A 204 -13.76 -1.84 -50.35
CA ARG A 204 -15.01 -1.90 -51.10
C ARG A 204 -15.88 -3.10 -50.71
N LEU A 205 -15.24 -4.22 -50.38
CA LEU A 205 -15.95 -5.40 -49.89
C LEU A 205 -16.50 -5.17 -48.48
N ALA A 206 -15.73 -4.54 -47.58
CA ALA A 206 -16.22 -4.17 -46.25
C ALA A 206 -17.42 -3.21 -46.34
N GLU A 207 -17.35 -2.19 -47.21
CA GLU A 207 -18.44 -1.25 -47.49
C GLU A 207 -19.69 -1.97 -48.00
N MET A 208 -19.54 -2.88 -48.98
CA MET A 208 -20.67 -3.65 -49.53
C MET A 208 -21.28 -4.66 -48.53
N LEU A 209 -20.49 -5.20 -47.60
CA LEU A 209 -20.99 -6.06 -46.53
C LEU A 209 -21.81 -5.27 -45.50
N LEU A 210 -21.36 -4.05 -45.14
CA LEU A 210 -22.02 -3.17 -44.18
C LEU A 210 -23.23 -2.42 -44.77
N THR A 211 -23.28 -2.24 -46.09
CA THR A 211 -24.38 -1.57 -46.82
C THR A 211 -25.34 -2.56 -47.51
N ARG A 212 -25.27 -3.86 -47.16
CA ARG A 212 -26.18 -4.88 -47.71
C ARG A 212 -27.63 -4.57 -47.31
N ASN A 213 -28.38 -3.98 -48.23
CA ASN A 213 -29.82 -3.75 -48.07
C ASN A 213 -30.54 -5.09 -47.97
N ALA A 214 -31.38 -5.23 -46.93
CA ALA A 214 -32.37 -6.29 -46.90
C ALA A 214 -33.32 -6.10 -48.10
N GLY A 215 -33.43 -7.10 -48.97
CA GLY A 215 -34.32 -7.03 -50.11
C GLY A 215 -35.79 -6.88 -49.68
N GLU A 216 -36.56 -6.13 -50.46
CA GLU A 216 -38.02 -6.09 -50.38
C GLU A 216 -38.60 -7.42 -50.90
N GLY A 217 -38.40 -8.49 -50.12
CA GLY A 217 -38.93 -9.82 -50.38
C GLY A 217 -40.17 -10.07 -49.52
N GLU A 218 -41.33 -10.12 -50.16
CA GLU A 218 -42.56 -10.60 -49.53
C GLU A 218 -42.48 -12.12 -49.31
N GLY A 219 -42.00 -12.54 -48.13
CA GLY A 219 -41.93 -13.95 -47.76
C GLY A 219 -41.48 -14.16 -46.31
N GLU A 220 -42.14 -15.06 -45.59
CA GLU A 220 -41.79 -15.42 -44.21
C GLU A 220 -40.55 -16.35 -44.18
N GLY A 221 -39.38 -15.78 -44.46
CA GLY A 221 -38.08 -16.44 -44.38
C GLY A 221 -36.98 -15.41 -44.13
N ARG A 222 -36.17 -15.63 -43.08
CA ARG A 222 -35.09 -14.74 -42.55
C ARG A 222 -34.73 -13.51 -43.41
N ARG A 223 -35.12 -12.32 -42.96
CA ARG A 223 -34.53 -11.05 -43.41
C ARG A 223 -33.02 -11.08 -43.14
N LEU A 224 -32.22 -11.21 -44.20
CA LEU A 224 -30.77 -11.07 -44.14
C LEU A 224 -30.41 -9.58 -44.12
N GLY A 225 -29.91 -9.12 -42.98
CA GLY A 225 -29.49 -7.72 -42.77
C GLY A 225 -28.06 -7.42 -43.24
N PRO A 226 -27.56 -6.20 -42.98
CA PRO A 226 -26.14 -5.87 -43.12
C PRO A 226 -25.27 -6.71 -42.19
N ALA A 227 -23.98 -6.81 -42.52
CA ALA A 227 -23.01 -7.55 -41.73
C ALA A 227 -22.92 -7.06 -40.28
N GLU A 228 -22.86 -7.98 -39.32
CA GLU A 228 -22.73 -7.64 -37.90
C GLU A 228 -21.35 -7.03 -37.62
N ILE A 229 -21.31 -5.71 -37.40
CA ILE A 229 -20.07 -4.93 -37.35
C ILE A 229 -19.17 -5.26 -36.14
N ASP A 230 -19.80 -5.59 -35.02
CA ASP A 230 -19.16 -5.97 -33.76
C ASP A 230 -19.12 -7.49 -33.55
N ALA A 231 -19.36 -8.29 -34.60
CA ALA A 231 -19.11 -9.72 -34.57
C ALA A 231 -17.66 -10.01 -34.13
N VAL A 232 -17.45 -11.09 -33.37
CA VAL A 232 -16.14 -11.45 -32.81
C VAL A 232 -15.62 -12.79 -33.32
N GLU A 233 -14.31 -12.86 -33.56
CA GLU A 233 -13.57 -14.11 -33.75
C GLU A 233 -13.32 -14.85 -32.42
N LEU A 234 -12.76 -16.07 -32.47
CA LEU A 234 -12.55 -16.93 -31.28
C LEU A 234 -11.77 -16.29 -30.12
N ARG A 235 -10.95 -15.26 -30.37
CA ARG A 235 -10.23 -14.47 -29.35
C ARG A 235 -10.92 -13.15 -28.96
N GLY A 236 -12.22 -13.03 -29.22
CA GLY A 236 -13.01 -11.83 -28.90
C GLY A 236 -12.68 -10.59 -29.73
N LYS A 237 -11.88 -10.70 -30.81
CA LYS A 237 -11.53 -9.55 -31.65
C LYS A 237 -12.65 -9.25 -32.63
N THR A 238 -13.07 -8.00 -32.70
CA THR A 238 -14.00 -7.47 -33.71
C THR A 238 -13.28 -7.11 -35.02
N ALA A 239 -14.04 -6.82 -36.08
CA ALA A 239 -13.51 -6.29 -37.34
C ALA A 239 -12.59 -5.06 -37.11
N LEU A 240 -12.96 -4.16 -36.18
CA LEU A 240 -12.17 -2.97 -35.82
C LEU A 240 -10.81 -3.33 -35.19
N HIS A 241 -10.73 -4.39 -34.38
CA HIS A 241 -9.45 -4.88 -33.85
C HIS A 241 -8.54 -5.43 -34.95
N VAL A 242 -9.11 -6.04 -35.99
CA VAL A 242 -8.36 -6.58 -37.13
C VAL A 242 -7.87 -5.47 -38.05
N ALA A 243 -8.72 -4.49 -38.39
CA ALA A 243 -8.34 -3.34 -39.21
C ALA A 243 -7.22 -2.50 -38.56
N THR A 244 -7.29 -2.28 -37.25
CA THR A 244 -6.24 -1.57 -36.48
C THR A 244 -4.94 -2.38 -36.38
N ALA A 245 -4.99 -3.70 -36.19
CA ALA A 245 -3.80 -4.54 -36.12
C ALA A 245 -3.06 -4.71 -37.48
N HIS A 246 -3.74 -4.39 -38.59
CA HIS A 246 -3.22 -4.45 -39.96
C HIS A 246 -2.99 -3.07 -40.60
N ASP A 247 -3.02 -1.99 -39.81
CA ASP A 247 -2.76 -0.62 -40.25
C ASP A 247 -3.65 -0.16 -41.43
N ARG A 248 -4.95 -0.39 -41.31
CA ARG A 248 -5.95 -0.04 -42.35
C ARG A 248 -6.76 1.18 -41.93
N ALA A 249 -6.11 2.35 -41.92
CA ALA A 249 -6.71 3.62 -41.50
C ALA A 249 -8.04 3.92 -42.21
N ASP A 250 -8.12 3.72 -43.53
CA ASP A 250 -9.36 3.81 -44.30
C ASP A 250 -10.47 2.99 -43.61
N ILE A 251 -10.31 1.66 -43.56
CA ILE A 251 -11.32 0.70 -43.05
C ILE A 251 -11.73 1.02 -41.61
N VAL A 252 -10.80 1.51 -40.77
CA VAL A 252 -11.11 2.00 -39.42
C VAL A 252 -12.15 3.12 -39.48
N GLN A 253 -12.00 4.12 -40.37
CA GLN A 253 -12.98 5.20 -40.52
C GLN A 253 -14.36 4.70 -40.99
N LEU A 254 -14.45 3.74 -41.92
CA LEU A 254 -15.73 3.14 -42.34
C LEU A 254 -16.43 2.41 -41.21
N LEU A 255 -15.69 1.58 -40.47
CA LEU A 255 -16.25 0.84 -39.36
C LEU A 255 -16.83 1.79 -38.30
N LEU A 256 -16.11 2.88 -38.01
CA LEU A 256 -16.54 3.90 -37.06
C LEU A 256 -17.73 4.73 -37.59
N ALA A 257 -17.76 5.07 -38.88
CA ALA A 257 -18.90 5.71 -39.54
C ALA A 257 -20.18 4.83 -39.49
N HIS A 258 -20.02 3.51 -39.55
CA HIS A 258 -21.09 2.53 -39.33
C HIS A 258 -21.31 2.16 -37.85
N LYS A 259 -20.76 2.95 -36.91
CA LYS A 259 -20.94 2.85 -35.45
C LYS A 259 -20.36 1.58 -34.79
N ALA A 260 -19.25 1.05 -35.30
CA ALA A 260 -18.49 0.00 -34.62
C ALA A 260 -18.11 0.41 -33.19
N ALA A 261 -18.08 -0.54 -32.26
CA ALA A 261 -17.74 -0.29 -30.88
C ALA A 261 -16.24 0.06 -30.70
N VAL A 262 -15.93 1.36 -30.70
CA VAL A 262 -14.58 1.95 -30.48
C VAL A 262 -13.85 1.32 -29.29
N ASN A 263 -14.59 1.03 -28.22
CA ASN A 263 -14.10 0.52 -26.95
C ASN A 263 -14.40 -0.96 -26.72
N ALA A 264 -14.69 -1.73 -27.78
CA ALA A 264 -14.77 -3.19 -27.70
C ALA A 264 -13.49 -3.78 -27.09
N ALA A 265 -13.64 -4.86 -26.32
CA ALA A 265 -12.52 -5.50 -25.63
C ALA A 265 -12.41 -6.98 -26.06
N SER A 266 -11.27 -7.35 -26.65
CA SER A 266 -10.94 -8.74 -26.96
C SER A 266 -10.30 -9.47 -25.78
N ASP A 267 -9.90 -10.74 -25.97
CA ASP A 267 -9.17 -11.54 -24.99
C ASP A 267 -8.05 -10.74 -24.31
N GLY A 268 -8.01 -10.76 -22.97
CA GLY A 268 -7.03 -10.02 -22.18
C GLY A 268 -7.36 -8.54 -21.94
N GLY A 269 -8.51 -8.04 -22.41
CA GLY A 269 -8.94 -6.65 -22.26
C GLY A 269 -8.35 -5.71 -23.31
N TRP A 270 -7.81 -6.25 -24.41
CA TRP A 270 -7.25 -5.45 -25.50
C TRP A 270 -8.35 -4.67 -26.21
N THR A 271 -8.10 -3.39 -26.47
CA THR A 271 -9.00 -2.53 -27.28
C THR A 271 -8.32 -2.17 -28.60
N PRO A 272 -9.06 -1.65 -29.61
CA PRO A 272 -8.47 -1.20 -30.88
C PRO A 272 -7.36 -0.16 -30.67
N LEU A 273 -7.48 0.70 -29.65
CA LEU A 273 -6.46 1.68 -29.27
C LEU A 273 -5.18 1.02 -28.74
N HIS A 274 -5.27 -0.10 -28.01
CA HIS A 274 -4.09 -0.86 -27.61
C HIS A 274 -3.35 -1.45 -28.82
N ASN A 275 -4.08 -1.97 -29.82
CA ASN A 275 -3.47 -2.48 -31.07
C ASN A 275 -2.75 -1.35 -31.82
N ALA A 276 -3.40 -0.20 -32.02
CA ALA A 276 -2.81 0.95 -32.71
C ALA A 276 -1.55 1.46 -32.00
N CYS A 277 -1.56 1.54 -30.66
CA CYS A 277 -0.41 1.94 -29.85
C CYS A 277 0.71 0.89 -29.77
N ASP A 278 0.43 -0.40 -29.92
CA ASP A 278 1.47 -1.45 -30.06
C ASP A 278 2.17 -1.37 -31.41
N LYS A 279 1.43 -1.03 -32.48
CA LYS A 279 1.95 -0.95 -33.85
C LYS A 279 2.62 0.38 -34.21
N GLY A 280 2.24 1.48 -33.55
CA GLY A 280 2.78 2.81 -33.83
C GLY A 280 1.96 3.62 -34.85
N CYS A 281 0.72 3.22 -35.11
CA CYS A 281 -0.13 3.79 -36.15
C CYS A 281 -0.74 5.13 -35.70
N GLU A 282 0.01 6.23 -35.81
CA GLU A 282 -0.41 7.57 -35.32
C GLU A 282 -1.78 8.00 -35.87
N GLU A 283 -2.01 7.86 -37.17
CA GLU A 283 -3.28 8.23 -37.82
C GLU A 283 -4.48 7.50 -37.19
N ILE A 284 -4.35 6.19 -37.00
CA ILE A 284 -5.37 5.34 -36.37
C ILE A 284 -5.57 5.73 -34.89
N VAL A 285 -4.50 6.07 -34.17
CA VAL A 285 -4.60 6.59 -32.79
C VAL A 285 -5.38 7.90 -32.76
N ARG A 286 -5.10 8.84 -33.67
CA ARG A 286 -5.84 10.12 -33.76
C ARG A 286 -7.33 9.89 -34.03
N ILE A 287 -7.66 9.03 -35.01
CA ILE A 287 -9.06 8.68 -35.35
C ILE A 287 -9.79 8.04 -34.16
N LEU A 288 -9.19 7.05 -33.50
CA LEU A 288 -9.83 6.39 -32.36
C LEU A 288 -10.02 7.34 -31.17
N VAL A 289 -9.05 8.23 -30.91
CA VAL A 289 -9.15 9.23 -29.84
C VAL A 289 -10.20 10.30 -30.14
N SER A 290 -10.38 10.72 -31.40
CA SER A 290 -11.48 11.63 -31.77
C SER A 290 -12.86 10.98 -31.62
N GLU A 291 -13.00 9.68 -31.93
CA GLU A 291 -14.23 8.90 -31.75
C GLU A 291 -14.46 8.41 -30.29
N GLY A 292 -13.75 8.98 -29.31
CA GLY A 292 -14.02 8.72 -27.89
C GLY A 292 -13.41 7.44 -27.31
N ALA A 293 -12.32 6.92 -27.89
CA ALA A 293 -11.59 5.80 -27.31
C ALA A 293 -11.09 6.10 -25.88
N HIS A 294 -11.19 5.11 -25.00
CA HIS A 294 -10.75 5.20 -23.61
C HIS A 294 -9.22 5.18 -23.51
N ILE A 295 -8.62 6.37 -23.58
CA ILE A 295 -7.16 6.62 -23.55
C ILE A 295 -6.45 5.95 -22.37
N ASN A 296 -7.13 5.88 -21.21
CA ASN A 296 -6.60 5.27 -19.97
C ASN A 296 -7.11 3.85 -19.72
N ALA A 297 -7.67 3.16 -20.73
CA ALA A 297 -8.08 1.75 -20.59
C ALA A 297 -6.91 0.88 -20.12
N GLN A 298 -7.21 -0.18 -19.35
CA GLN A 298 -6.20 -1.10 -18.81
C GLN A 298 -6.49 -2.53 -19.26
N LEU A 299 -5.47 -3.21 -19.75
CA LEU A 299 -5.46 -4.67 -19.93
C LEU A 299 -5.53 -5.38 -18.57
N LEU A 300 -5.80 -6.69 -18.56
CA LEU A 300 -5.83 -7.51 -17.33
C LEU A 300 -4.54 -7.46 -16.48
N ASN A 301 -3.41 -7.06 -17.06
CA ASN A 301 -2.12 -6.89 -16.38
C ASN A 301 -1.81 -5.42 -15.99
N GLY A 302 -2.78 -4.51 -16.10
CA GLY A 302 -2.67 -3.10 -15.73
C GLY A 302 -2.02 -2.19 -16.78
N ILE A 303 -1.51 -2.75 -17.88
CA ILE A 303 -0.91 -2.02 -19.01
C ILE A 303 -1.96 -1.15 -19.70
N THR A 304 -1.58 0.07 -20.08
CA THR A 304 -2.42 1.04 -20.84
C THR A 304 -1.88 1.23 -22.26
N PRO A 305 -2.60 1.89 -23.19
CA PRO A 305 -2.08 2.21 -24.52
C PRO A 305 -0.76 2.99 -24.48
N LEU A 306 -0.60 3.91 -23.51
CA LEU A 306 0.64 4.66 -23.30
C LEU A 306 1.82 3.76 -22.90
N HIS A 307 1.60 2.69 -22.13
CA HIS A 307 2.66 1.72 -21.82
C HIS A 307 3.14 0.98 -23.09
N LEU A 308 2.21 0.61 -23.98
CA LEU A 308 2.53 -0.09 -25.24
C LEU A 308 3.30 0.82 -26.20
N ALA A 309 2.85 2.06 -26.42
CA ALA A 309 3.56 3.02 -27.26
C ALA A 309 4.98 3.32 -26.71
N ALA A 310 5.10 3.48 -25.39
CA ALA A 310 6.38 3.72 -24.72
C ALA A 310 7.34 2.53 -24.77
N GLN A 311 6.84 1.30 -24.70
CA GLN A 311 7.60 0.07 -24.91
C GLN A 311 8.02 -0.08 -26.39
N GLY A 312 7.08 0.14 -27.31
CA GLY A 312 7.27 0.03 -28.75
C GLY A 312 8.35 0.96 -29.27
N GLY A 313 8.47 2.17 -28.71
CA GLY A 313 9.37 3.21 -29.21
C GLY A 313 8.68 4.23 -30.12
N HIS A 314 7.35 4.25 -30.13
CA HIS A 314 6.53 5.05 -31.05
C HIS A 314 6.35 6.47 -30.50
N LYS A 315 7.32 7.34 -30.76
CA LYS A 315 7.41 8.68 -30.17
C LYS A 315 6.20 9.54 -30.55
N GLU A 316 5.80 9.51 -31.81
CA GLU A 316 4.72 10.31 -32.41
C GLU A 316 3.37 9.94 -31.80
N VAL A 317 3.13 8.64 -31.56
CA VAL A 317 1.98 8.15 -30.81
C VAL A 317 2.00 8.62 -29.36
N VAL A 318 3.16 8.62 -28.70
CA VAL A 318 3.27 9.14 -27.33
C VAL A 318 2.99 10.66 -27.28
N GLU A 319 3.50 11.44 -28.25
CA GLU A 319 3.21 12.87 -28.38
C GLU A 319 1.70 13.11 -28.60
N CYS A 320 1.07 12.39 -29.53
CA CYS A 320 -0.38 12.44 -29.77
C CYS A 320 -1.20 12.10 -28.51
N LEU A 321 -0.82 11.08 -27.73
CA LEU A 321 -1.50 10.76 -26.47
C LEU A 321 -1.31 11.88 -25.43
N LEU A 322 -0.12 12.49 -25.37
CA LEU A 322 0.22 13.56 -24.42
C LEU A 322 -0.52 14.88 -24.67
N GLU A 323 -0.98 15.13 -25.90
CA GLU A 323 -1.87 16.26 -26.25
C GLU A 323 -3.19 16.24 -25.46
N ARG A 324 -3.61 15.08 -24.93
CA ARG A 324 -4.89 14.91 -24.25
C ARG A 324 -4.78 15.20 -22.73
N PRO A 325 -5.57 16.13 -22.17
CA PRO A 325 -5.46 16.53 -20.76
C PRO A 325 -5.87 15.40 -19.80
N ASP A 326 -6.80 14.53 -20.23
CA ASP A 326 -7.33 13.43 -19.43
C ASP A 326 -6.33 12.27 -19.22
N LEU A 327 -5.17 12.30 -19.87
CA LEU A 327 -4.17 11.23 -19.83
C LEU A 327 -3.49 11.11 -18.46
N LYS A 328 -3.65 9.93 -17.83
CA LYS A 328 -3.02 9.59 -16.55
C LYS A 328 -1.60 9.04 -16.76
N ARG A 329 -0.64 9.95 -16.96
CA ARG A 329 0.78 9.67 -17.25
C ARG A 329 1.50 8.71 -16.27
N ARG A 330 1.07 8.65 -15.00
CA ARG A 330 1.71 7.88 -13.91
C ARG A 330 1.00 6.57 -13.51
N ILE A 331 0.09 6.02 -14.34
CA ILE A 331 -0.49 4.69 -14.07
C ILE A 331 0.65 3.65 -13.95
N ARG A 332 0.53 2.72 -13.00
CA ARG A 332 1.44 1.58 -12.84
C ARG A 332 0.74 0.29 -13.32
N ASP A 333 1.48 -0.56 -14.01
CA ASP A 333 1.07 -1.95 -14.31
C ASP A 333 1.14 -2.85 -13.06
N ASN A 334 0.69 -4.12 -13.19
CA ASN A 334 0.72 -5.09 -12.09
C ASN A 334 2.13 -5.40 -11.55
N PHE A 335 3.20 -4.98 -12.25
CA PHE A 335 4.60 -5.09 -11.82
C PHE A 335 5.13 -3.77 -11.22
N GLY A 336 4.25 -2.80 -10.97
CA GLY A 336 4.58 -1.48 -10.44
C GLY A 336 5.26 -0.54 -11.45
N SER A 337 5.35 -0.92 -12.73
CA SER A 337 6.05 -0.16 -13.76
C SER A 337 5.14 0.89 -14.38
N THR A 338 5.62 2.12 -14.53
CA THR A 338 4.93 3.18 -15.29
C THR A 338 5.33 3.13 -16.78
N PRO A 339 4.66 3.87 -17.69
CA PRO A 339 5.08 3.98 -19.09
C PRO A 339 6.52 4.50 -19.24
N PHE A 340 6.91 5.43 -18.37
CA PHE A 340 8.29 5.92 -18.24
C PHE A 340 9.29 4.78 -17.94
N LEU A 341 8.98 3.91 -16.97
CA LEU A 341 9.83 2.76 -16.64
C LEU A 341 9.83 1.68 -17.73
N ARG A 342 8.74 1.53 -18.49
CA ARG A 342 8.71 0.67 -19.69
C ARG A 342 9.61 1.23 -20.79
N ALA A 343 9.54 2.53 -21.10
CA ALA A 343 10.46 3.17 -22.04
C ALA A 343 11.93 2.95 -21.64
N ALA A 344 12.27 3.10 -20.35
CA ALA A 344 13.62 2.85 -19.85
C ALA A 344 14.04 1.37 -19.98
N GLN A 345 13.17 0.43 -19.58
CA GLN A 345 13.41 -1.01 -19.69
C GLN A 345 13.68 -1.46 -21.14
N PHE A 346 13.00 -0.85 -22.11
CA PHE A 346 13.18 -1.10 -23.54
C PHE A 346 14.15 -0.12 -24.22
N LYS A 347 14.94 0.64 -23.45
CA LYS A 347 16.01 1.56 -23.89
C LYS A 347 15.55 2.66 -24.86
N ARG A 348 14.29 3.08 -24.78
CA ARG A 348 13.67 4.12 -25.61
C ARG A 348 13.99 5.53 -25.07
N LYS A 349 15.27 5.95 -25.20
CA LYS A 349 15.80 7.20 -24.62
C LYS A 349 14.94 8.44 -24.91
N ASP A 350 14.46 8.61 -26.14
CA ASP A 350 13.68 9.79 -26.54
C ASP A 350 12.32 9.85 -25.82
N ILE A 351 11.68 8.69 -25.60
CA ILE A 351 10.43 8.59 -24.85
C ILE A 351 10.67 8.71 -23.34
N VAL A 352 11.79 8.18 -22.82
CA VAL A 352 12.21 8.41 -21.42
C VAL A 352 12.37 9.91 -21.16
N LEU A 353 13.02 10.64 -22.06
CA LEU A 353 13.14 12.09 -21.98
C LEU A 353 11.78 12.77 -22.11
N LEU A 354 10.95 12.41 -23.09
CA LEU A 354 9.62 12.99 -23.32
C LEU A 354 8.69 12.84 -22.09
N LEU A 355 8.62 11.63 -21.53
CA LEU A 355 7.80 11.29 -20.35
C LEU A 355 8.44 11.70 -19.01
N ALA A 356 9.60 12.34 -19.02
CA ALA A 356 10.28 12.73 -17.79
C ALA A 356 9.43 13.72 -16.96
N PRO A 357 9.31 13.55 -15.63
CA PRO A 357 8.44 14.39 -14.79
C PRO A 357 8.72 15.90 -14.89
N PHE A 358 9.96 16.31 -15.17
CA PHE A 358 10.36 17.71 -15.29
C PHE A 358 9.98 18.38 -16.62
N ASN A 359 9.49 17.64 -17.62
CA ASN A 359 8.91 18.24 -18.82
C ASN A 359 7.45 18.69 -18.59
N ASN A 360 6.76 18.10 -17.62
CA ASN A 360 5.33 18.31 -17.38
C ASN A 360 5.07 19.45 -16.36
N VAL A 361 5.78 20.57 -16.51
CA VAL A 361 5.71 21.73 -15.59
C VAL A 361 4.35 22.43 -15.66
N GLU A 362 3.72 22.43 -16.83
CA GLU A 362 2.43 23.09 -17.08
C GLU A 362 1.31 22.48 -16.25
N SER A 363 1.32 21.16 -16.03
CA SER A 363 0.31 20.46 -15.22
C SER A 363 0.52 20.60 -13.70
N LEU A 364 1.54 21.34 -13.24
CA LEU A 364 1.72 21.61 -11.82
C LEU A 364 0.80 22.74 -11.37
N SER A 365 0.17 22.59 -10.20
CA SER A 365 -0.61 23.66 -9.56
C SER A 365 0.26 24.89 -9.29
N ASP A 366 -0.35 26.08 -9.32
CA ASP A 366 0.36 27.33 -9.04
C ASP A 366 0.91 27.38 -7.61
N ASP A 367 0.27 26.72 -6.65
CA ASP A 367 0.79 26.57 -5.29
C ASP A 367 2.07 25.69 -5.27
N VAL A 368 2.17 24.66 -6.13
CA VAL A 368 3.39 23.85 -6.29
C VAL A 368 4.51 24.68 -6.91
N LYS A 369 4.21 25.47 -7.96
CA LYS A 369 5.18 26.36 -8.60
C LYS A 369 5.67 27.43 -7.63
N GLY A 370 4.77 28.04 -6.87
CA GLY A 370 5.06 29.03 -5.83
C GLY A 370 5.94 28.48 -4.71
N ALA A 371 5.61 27.30 -4.18
CA ALA A 371 6.44 26.62 -3.17
C ALA A 371 7.85 26.31 -3.72
N CYS A 372 7.97 25.72 -4.91
CA CYS A 372 9.27 25.45 -5.53
C CYS A 372 10.11 26.72 -5.79
N ALA A 373 9.46 27.86 -6.07
CA ALA A 373 10.16 29.13 -6.29
C ALA A 373 10.58 29.83 -4.97
N ALA A 374 9.87 29.60 -3.87
CA ALA A 374 10.07 30.29 -2.58
C ALA A 374 11.05 29.58 -1.62
N PHE A 375 11.48 28.36 -1.95
CA PHE A 375 12.45 27.58 -1.19
C PHE A 375 13.75 27.41 -1.96
N ASP A 376 14.89 27.66 -1.28
CA ASP A 376 16.22 27.47 -1.85
C ASP A 376 16.83 26.12 -1.44
N ALA A 377 17.21 25.32 -2.43
CA ALA A 377 18.07 24.16 -2.28
C ALA A 377 19.55 24.59 -2.23
N THR A 378 20.37 23.79 -1.55
CA THR A 378 21.82 23.98 -1.49
C THR A 378 22.51 22.89 -2.28
N VAL A 379 23.37 23.27 -3.22
CA VAL A 379 24.20 22.36 -4.03
C VAL A 379 25.66 22.64 -3.69
N VAL A 380 26.41 21.60 -3.32
CA VAL A 380 27.85 21.68 -3.03
C VAL A 380 28.60 20.76 -3.97
N ASP A 381 29.47 21.36 -4.78
CA ASP A 381 30.42 20.64 -5.63
C ASP A 381 31.73 20.43 -4.87
N PHE A 382 32.15 19.16 -4.73
CA PHE A 382 33.47 18.81 -4.22
C PHE A 382 34.42 18.63 -5.41
N GLY A 383 35.66 19.14 -5.32
CA GLY A 383 36.64 19.04 -6.42
C GLY A 383 37.79 20.02 -6.29
N ASN A 384 39.02 19.52 -6.49
CA ASN A 384 40.30 20.19 -6.23
C ASN A 384 40.48 20.72 -4.79
N PHE A 385 41.29 20.01 -4.00
CA PHE A 385 41.69 20.30 -2.61
C PHE A 385 42.39 21.66 -2.35
N HIS A 386 42.36 22.59 -3.30
CA HIS A 386 42.98 23.92 -3.22
C HIS A 386 41.99 25.08 -3.38
N ASN A 387 40.73 24.80 -3.73
CA ASN A 387 39.66 25.80 -3.67
C ASN A 387 38.64 25.41 -2.60
N GLU A 388 38.05 26.41 -1.95
CA GLU A 388 36.96 26.22 -0.99
C GLU A 388 35.75 25.56 -1.68
N ASN A 389 35.06 24.66 -0.97
CA ASN A 389 33.93 23.90 -1.52
C ASN A 389 32.86 24.86 -2.07
N ARG A 390 32.46 24.69 -3.33
CA ARG A 390 31.58 25.66 -4.02
C ARG A 390 30.12 25.45 -3.60
N VAL A 391 29.73 26.12 -2.53
CA VAL A 391 28.33 26.17 -2.06
C VAL A 391 27.51 27.11 -2.94
N LYS A 392 26.48 26.58 -3.60
CA LYS A 392 25.51 27.33 -4.42
C LYS A 392 24.13 27.20 -3.78
N ARG A 393 23.45 28.32 -3.53
CA ARG A 393 22.01 28.35 -3.19
C ARG A 393 21.20 28.73 -4.43
N MET A 394 20.10 28.03 -4.66
CA MET A 394 19.23 28.21 -5.83
C MET A 394 17.81 27.74 -5.51
N SER A 395 16.79 28.31 -6.16
CA SER A 395 15.41 27.86 -5.93
C SER A 395 15.23 26.38 -6.31
N VAL A 396 14.39 25.67 -5.56
CA VAL A 396 14.02 24.28 -5.85
C VAL A 396 13.41 24.18 -7.26
N PHE A 397 12.69 25.21 -7.72
CA PHE A 397 12.18 25.28 -9.09
C PHE A 397 13.31 25.23 -10.13
N ASN A 398 14.37 26.02 -9.97
CA ASN A 398 15.49 26.03 -10.90
C ASN A 398 16.28 24.71 -10.87
N LEU A 399 16.41 24.09 -9.69
CA LEU A 399 17.06 22.79 -9.53
C LEU A 399 16.29 21.64 -10.23
N LEU A 400 14.96 21.62 -10.10
CA LEU A 400 14.11 20.51 -10.60
C LEU A 400 13.63 20.71 -12.04
N TYR A 401 13.23 21.93 -12.39
CA TYR A 401 12.49 22.28 -13.62
C TYR A 401 13.17 23.35 -14.48
N GLY A 402 14.23 23.99 -13.97
CA GLY A 402 14.95 25.05 -14.67
C GLY A 402 15.55 24.58 -15.99
N ARG A 403 15.38 25.39 -17.03
CA ARG A 403 16.05 25.22 -18.33
C ARG A 403 17.30 26.08 -18.41
N ASP A 404 18.29 25.58 -19.14
CA ASP A 404 19.50 26.33 -19.43
C ASP A 404 19.16 27.56 -20.30
N GLN A 405 19.83 28.68 -20.06
CA GLN A 405 19.57 29.96 -20.72
C GLN A 405 20.03 29.94 -22.19
N GLU A 406 21.13 29.24 -22.48
CA GLU A 406 21.68 29.14 -23.83
C GLU A 406 20.99 28.04 -24.65
N ASN A 407 20.55 26.95 -24.02
CA ASN A 407 19.91 25.83 -24.69
C ASN A 407 18.65 25.34 -23.94
N PRO A 408 17.44 25.78 -24.34
CA PRO A 408 16.18 25.38 -23.70
C PRO A 408 15.90 23.86 -23.68
N ARG A 409 16.60 23.06 -24.51
CA ARG A 409 16.49 21.59 -24.47
C ARG A 409 17.28 20.97 -23.31
N LYS A 410 18.30 21.66 -22.78
CA LYS A 410 19.08 21.24 -21.61
C LYS A 410 18.46 21.76 -20.31
N GLN A 411 18.78 21.08 -19.21
CA GLN A 411 18.39 21.51 -17.87
C GLN A 411 19.45 22.48 -17.31
N ALA A 412 19.03 23.47 -16.52
CA ALA A 412 19.90 24.50 -15.96
C ALA A 412 21.01 23.97 -15.04
N VAL A 413 20.73 22.84 -14.38
CA VAL A 413 21.59 22.22 -13.37
C VAL A 413 21.52 20.71 -13.57
N THR A 414 22.65 20.02 -13.65
CA THR A 414 22.70 18.55 -13.64
C THR A 414 22.70 18.02 -12.20
N THR A 415 22.30 16.77 -12.01
CA THR A 415 22.58 16.04 -10.76
C THR A 415 23.98 15.41 -10.73
N VAL A 416 24.50 14.97 -11.88
CA VAL A 416 25.88 14.46 -12.02
C VAL A 416 26.87 15.63 -12.18
N PRO A 417 28.00 15.68 -11.45
CA PRO A 417 29.03 16.69 -11.65
C PRO A 417 29.68 16.57 -13.04
N VAL A 418 30.07 17.70 -13.62
CA VAL A 418 30.77 17.77 -14.91
C VAL A 418 32.28 17.76 -14.66
N ASP A 419 33.02 16.97 -15.43
CA ASP A 419 34.44 16.63 -15.34
C ASP A 419 35.30 17.60 -14.50
N SER A 420 35.59 17.19 -13.26
CA SER A 420 36.41 17.96 -12.32
C SER A 420 37.63 17.12 -11.97
N ARG A 421 38.86 17.64 -12.20
CA ARG A 421 40.11 16.86 -12.11
C ARG A 421 40.56 16.47 -10.67
N GLY A 422 39.62 16.14 -9.78
CA GLY A 422 39.83 15.87 -8.36
C GLY A 422 38.94 14.75 -7.81
N THR A 423 37.89 15.10 -7.06
CA THR A 423 36.94 14.16 -6.42
C THR A 423 35.54 14.35 -6.99
N ASP A 424 35.08 13.48 -7.87
CA ASP A 424 33.85 13.68 -8.66
C ASP A 424 32.54 13.37 -7.90
N PHE A 425 32.23 14.10 -6.82
CA PHE A 425 30.93 13.96 -6.15
C PHE A 425 30.26 15.28 -5.76
N ARG A 426 28.92 15.25 -5.76
CA ARG A 426 28.03 16.38 -5.48
C ARG A 426 27.12 16.07 -4.28
N TRP A 427 26.87 17.08 -3.45
CA TRP A 427 25.83 17.06 -2.43
C TRP A 427 24.69 18.01 -2.83
N ILE A 428 23.46 17.51 -2.75
CA ILE A 428 22.24 18.31 -2.94
C ILE A 428 21.41 18.21 -1.66
N HIS A 429 21.14 19.34 -1.02
CA HIS A 429 20.26 19.43 0.14
C HIS A 429 18.95 20.15 -0.22
N LEU A 430 17.84 19.48 0.05
CA LEU A 430 16.47 19.99 -0.08
C LEU A 430 15.97 20.53 1.27
N PRO A 431 15.35 21.73 1.29
CA PRO A 431 14.99 22.44 2.53
C PRO A 431 13.69 21.96 3.19
N ALA A 432 13.06 20.90 2.68
CA ALA A 432 11.87 20.26 3.25
C ALA A 432 11.80 18.78 2.86
N ASN A 433 11.20 17.97 3.74
CA ASN A 433 10.94 16.54 3.51
C ASN A 433 9.72 16.34 2.61
N ASN A 434 9.87 16.78 1.36
CA ASN A 434 8.85 16.67 0.31
C ASN A 434 9.20 15.51 -0.63
N MET A 435 8.34 14.49 -0.66
CA MET A 435 8.48 13.32 -1.52
C MET A 435 8.68 13.68 -2.99
N ALA A 436 7.89 14.61 -3.51
CA ALA A 436 7.88 14.94 -4.94
C ALA A 436 9.19 15.58 -5.40
N TRP A 437 9.86 16.33 -4.52
CA TRP A 437 11.17 16.93 -4.80
C TRP A 437 12.27 15.87 -4.86
N VAL A 438 12.24 14.90 -3.94
CA VAL A 438 13.19 13.78 -3.94
C VAL A 438 12.95 12.88 -5.16
N GLU A 439 11.71 12.46 -5.42
CA GLU A 439 11.33 11.68 -6.61
C GLU A 439 11.83 12.34 -7.91
N ALA A 440 11.66 13.66 -8.03
CA ALA A 440 12.12 14.41 -9.20
C ALA A 440 13.66 14.40 -9.34
N LEU A 441 14.41 14.58 -8.24
CA LEU A 441 15.88 14.46 -8.25
C LEU A 441 16.35 13.05 -8.59
N LEU A 442 15.76 12.01 -7.99
CA LEU A 442 16.13 10.62 -8.27
C LEU A 442 15.83 10.26 -9.72
N THR A 443 14.68 10.70 -10.25
CA THR A 443 14.31 10.47 -11.66
C THR A 443 15.27 11.19 -12.60
N LYS A 444 15.67 12.41 -12.25
CA LYS A 444 16.66 13.21 -13.00
C LYS A 444 18.04 12.53 -13.02
N SER A 445 18.55 12.09 -11.87
CA SER A 445 19.80 11.31 -11.76
C SER A 445 19.73 10.04 -12.61
N PHE A 446 18.64 9.29 -12.51
CA PHE A 446 18.44 8.07 -13.30
C PHE A 446 18.47 8.32 -14.82
N ILE A 447 17.88 9.43 -15.29
CA ILE A 447 17.91 9.82 -16.71
C ILE A 447 19.32 10.28 -17.13
N GLU A 448 20.00 11.09 -16.32
CA GLU A 448 21.37 11.57 -16.58
C GLU A 448 22.38 10.41 -16.64
N GLU A 449 22.19 9.37 -15.83
CA GLU A 449 22.95 8.10 -15.89
C GLU A 449 22.53 7.20 -17.07
N GLY A 450 21.67 7.68 -17.98
CA GLY A 450 21.27 6.97 -19.20
C GLY A 450 20.12 5.97 -19.03
N ALA A 451 19.38 6.04 -17.91
CA ALA A 451 18.16 5.27 -17.63
C ALA A 451 18.32 3.73 -17.70
N HIS A 452 19.50 3.22 -17.35
CA HIS A 452 19.84 1.79 -17.48
C HIS A 452 19.46 0.95 -16.24
N ASP A 453 19.61 1.49 -15.04
CA ASP A 453 19.45 0.79 -13.75
C ASP A 453 17.98 0.78 -13.26
N VAL A 454 17.07 0.24 -14.09
CA VAL A 454 15.60 0.26 -13.82
C VAL A 454 15.25 -0.41 -12.50
N ASP A 455 15.92 -1.51 -12.14
CA ASP A 455 15.66 -2.24 -10.91
C ASP A 455 16.23 -1.51 -9.68
N GLY A 456 17.39 -0.85 -9.80
CA GLY A 456 17.91 0.06 -8.77
C GLY A 456 16.97 1.25 -8.54
N PHE A 457 16.43 1.85 -9.61
CA PHE A 457 15.43 2.93 -9.50
C PHE A 457 14.11 2.45 -8.87
N LYS A 458 13.61 1.26 -9.24
CA LYS A 458 12.46 0.64 -8.56
C LYS A 458 12.75 0.33 -7.08
N GLY A 459 13.99 0.01 -6.73
CA GLY A 459 14.46 -0.14 -5.35
C GLY A 459 14.34 1.17 -4.57
N LEU A 460 14.79 2.27 -5.17
CA LEU A 460 14.64 3.63 -4.63
C LEU A 460 13.16 4.02 -4.47
N GLU A 461 12.31 3.81 -5.47
CA GLU A 461 10.86 4.06 -5.35
C GLU A 461 10.21 3.25 -4.21
N LYS A 462 10.66 2.03 -3.96
CA LYS A 462 10.17 1.21 -2.84
C LYS A 462 10.51 1.82 -1.47
N SER A 463 11.65 2.51 -1.33
CA SER A 463 12.04 3.17 -0.07
C SER A 463 11.01 4.19 0.41
N PHE A 464 10.29 4.82 -0.52
CA PHE A 464 9.23 5.79 -0.22
C PHE A 464 7.94 5.18 0.34
N ASN A 465 7.73 3.87 0.17
CA ASN A 465 6.51 3.18 0.60
C ASN A 465 6.53 2.76 2.08
N TYR A 466 7.64 2.95 2.81
CA TYR A 466 7.78 2.59 4.25
C TYR A 466 7.10 3.59 5.21
N GLN A 467 6.06 4.29 4.76
CA GLN A 467 5.29 5.25 5.54
C GLN A 467 4.17 4.59 6.35
N HIS A 468 4.02 5.00 7.61
CA HIS A 468 2.76 4.87 8.33
C HIS A 468 1.71 5.78 7.70
N ARG A 469 0.50 5.25 7.55
CA ARG A 469 -0.69 6.01 7.14
C ARG A 469 -1.53 6.33 8.37
N GLY A 470 -1.54 7.60 8.78
CA GLY A 470 -2.59 8.15 9.63
C GLY A 470 -3.49 9.08 8.81
N GLN A 471 -4.43 9.76 9.47
CA GLN A 471 -5.45 10.58 8.80
C GLN A 471 -5.06 12.05 8.58
N ARG A 472 -4.02 12.55 9.27
CA ARG A 472 -3.60 13.96 9.25
C ARG A 472 -2.21 14.12 8.64
N THR A 473 -1.86 15.27 8.08
CA THR A 473 -0.56 15.49 7.40
C THR A 473 0.63 15.16 8.32
N HIS A 474 0.59 15.63 9.58
CA HIS A 474 1.63 15.35 10.58
C HIS A 474 1.65 13.89 11.09
N SER A 475 0.69 13.04 10.71
CA SER A 475 0.67 11.62 11.12
C SER A 475 1.47 10.71 10.17
N HIS A 476 1.76 11.13 8.93
CA HIS A 476 2.52 10.37 7.94
C HIS A 476 4.00 10.19 8.34
N PHE A 477 4.30 9.12 9.06
CA PHE A 477 5.62 8.84 9.63
C PHE A 477 6.41 7.88 8.75
N MET A 478 7.61 8.26 8.28
CA MET A 478 8.56 7.27 7.78
C MET A 478 9.26 6.61 8.96
N ARG A 479 9.34 5.28 8.95
CA ARG A 479 10.10 4.55 9.97
C ARG A 479 11.59 4.88 9.88
N PRO A 480 12.32 4.86 11.01
CA PRO A 480 13.78 4.78 10.98
C PRO A 480 14.20 3.56 10.15
N LEU A 481 15.16 3.75 9.24
CA LEU A 481 15.58 2.74 8.27
C LEU A 481 16.98 3.07 7.76
N CYS A 482 17.83 2.06 7.61
CA CYS A 482 18.94 2.10 6.65
C CYS A 482 18.80 0.89 5.72
N GLN A 483 18.89 1.11 4.41
CA GLN A 483 18.78 0.04 3.41
C GLN A 483 19.72 0.31 2.24
N ASN A 484 20.41 -0.74 1.76
CA ASN A 484 21.12 -0.71 0.50
C ASN A 484 20.29 -1.36 -0.64
N THR A 485 20.55 -0.94 -1.87
CA THR A 485 20.09 -1.61 -3.08
C THR A 485 21.25 -1.70 -4.08
N PRO A 486 21.54 -2.88 -4.66
CA PRO A 486 22.64 -3.04 -5.60
C PRO A 486 22.32 -2.32 -6.91
N ARG A 487 23.31 -1.68 -7.53
CA ARG A 487 23.15 -1.04 -8.83
C ARG A 487 23.59 -1.95 -9.96
N THR A 488 22.86 -1.86 -11.08
CA THR A 488 23.27 -2.44 -12.36
C THR A 488 24.44 -1.62 -12.92
N MET A 489 25.59 -2.25 -13.25
CA MET A 489 26.72 -1.49 -13.81
C MET A 489 26.43 -1.00 -15.24
N MET A 490 26.77 0.27 -15.49
CA MET A 490 26.90 0.81 -16.84
C MET A 490 28.14 0.21 -17.51
N ARG A 491 27.94 -0.68 -18.49
CA ARG A 491 29.00 -1.15 -19.38
C ARG A 491 29.40 0.01 -20.29
N ARG A 492 30.47 0.73 -19.95
CA ARG A 492 31.07 1.74 -20.84
C ARG A 492 31.41 1.05 -22.16
N HIS A 493 30.75 1.46 -23.23
CA HIS A 493 31.27 1.26 -24.58
C HIS A 493 32.29 2.37 -24.83
N GLU A 494 33.44 2.00 -25.35
CA GLU A 494 34.45 2.93 -25.86
C GLU A 494 33.91 3.54 -27.16
N GLU A 495 33.24 4.69 -27.04
CA GLU A 495 33.08 5.61 -28.17
C GLU A 495 34.35 6.47 -28.24
N GLU A 496 35.43 5.90 -28.78
CA GLU A 496 36.55 6.72 -29.23
C GLU A 496 36.17 7.46 -30.52
N THR A 497 36.13 8.78 -30.41
CA THR A 497 36.06 9.72 -31.51
C THR A 497 37.29 9.59 -32.42
N SER A 498 37.09 9.45 -33.72
CA SER A 498 38.11 9.76 -34.74
C SER A 498 37.48 10.47 -35.94
N ASP A 499 37.71 11.78 -36.02
CA ASP A 499 37.43 12.60 -37.19
C ASP A 499 38.65 12.63 -38.14
N GLU A 500 38.37 12.57 -39.45
CA GLU A 500 39.23 12.99 -40.59
C GLU A 500 40.53 12.18 -40.90
N PRO A 501 40.99 12.13 -42.19
CA PRO A 501 40.23 12.16 -43.44
C PRO A 501 40.70 11.12 -44.50
N VAL A 502 40.07 11.19 -45.69
CA VAL A 502 40.22 10.27 -46.83
C VAL A 502 41.59 10.34 -47.54
N SER A 503 42.19 9.17 -47.84
CA SER A 503 43.04 8.96 -49.03
C SER A 503 43.08 7.47 -49.44
N ASP A 504 43.11 7.21 -50.76
CA ASP A 504 43.00 5.89 -51.43
C ASP A 504 44.30 5.61 -52.23
N PRO A 505 44.44 4.50 -52.99
CA PRO A 505 44.58 3.09 -52.61
C PRO A 505 46.03 2.55 -52.76
N GLY A 506 46.35 1.36 -52.21
CA GLY A 506 47.65 0.71 -52.40
C GLY A 506 47.67 -0.82 -52.21
N GLN A 507 48.24 -1.55 -53.17
CA GLN A 507 48.27 -3.03 -53.24
C GLN A 507 49.30 -3.68 -52.29
N ALA A 508 48.96 -4.84 -51.69
CA ALA A 508 49.91 -5.94 -51.48
C ALA A 508 49.22 -7.30 -51.24
N LYS A 509 49.85 -8.37 -51.76
CA LYS A 509 49.43 -9.79 -51.67
C LYS A 509 49.84 -10.39 -50.31
N ALA A 510 48.95 -11.07 -49.59
CA ALA A 510 48.70 -12.53 -49.59
C ALA A 510 49.77 -13.40 -48.89
N LEU A 511 49.31 -14.26 -47.96
CA LEU A 511 49.84 -15.62 -47.72
C LEU A 511 48.87 -16.46 -46.88
N ASP A 512 48.79 -17.76 -47.21
CA ASP A 512 47.92 -18.80 -46.62
C ASP A 512 48.26 -19.14 -45.14
N SER A 513 47.36 -19.68 -44.31
CA SER A 513 46.94 -21.08 -44.44
C SER A 513 45.92 -21.57 -43.39
N ALA A 514 45.14 -22.60 -43.79
CA ALA A 514 44.47 -23.64 -43.00
C ALA A 514 43.70 -23.25 -41.70
N ALA A 515 42.36 -23.28 -41.67
CA ALA A 515 41.50 -24.48 -41.55
C ALA A 515 41.65 -25.25 -40.21
N ARG A 516 40.60 -25.72 -39.52
CA ARG A 516 39.20 -25.93 -39.92
C ARG A 516 38.24 -25.97 -38.70
N LYS A 517 36.98 -25.62 -38.95
CA LYS A 517 35.73 -25.98 -38.22
C LYS A 517 35.79 -27.40 -37.60
N GLN A 518 35.05 -27.77 -36.54
CA GLN A 518 33.60 -27.50 -36.35
C GLN A 518 33.04 -27.90 -34.94
N LYS A 519 31.83 -27.39 -34.65
CA LYS A 519 30.78 -27.81 -33.67
C LYS A 519 30.84 -29.26 -33.12
N GLY A 520 30.29 -29.60 -31.93
CA GLY A 520 29.45 -28.84 -30.97
C GLY A 520 28.42 -29.76 -30.25
N THR A 521 27.36 -29.16 -29.66
CA THR A 521 26.26 -29.77 -28.84
C THR A 521 26.63 -30.14 -27.40
N GLY A 522 25.80 -29.94 -26.36
CA GLY A 522 24.49 -29.29 -26.15
C GLY A 522 24.15 -29.38 -24.64
N SER A 523 23.12 -28.82 -24.00
CA SER A 523 21.98 -27.90 -24.30
C SER A 523 21.55 -27.26 -22.94
N LYS A 524 20.57 -26.37 -22.75
CA LYS A 524 19.42 -25.85 -23.51
C LYS A 524 19.28 -24.32 -23.31
N SER A 525 18.41 -23.68 -24.08
CA SER A 525 17.61 -22.51 -23.65
C SER A 525 16.28 -22.50 -24.42
N GLU A 526 15.18 -22.12 -23.77
CA GLU A 526 13.83 -22.05 -24.38
C GLU A 526 13.40 -20.59 -24.52
N LYS A 527 13.04 -20.16 -25.74
CA LYS A 527 12.28 -18.91 -25.95
C LYS A 527 11.56 -18.87 -27.30
N ALA A 528 10.24 -18.75 -27.22
CA ALA A 528 9.33 -18.07 -28.15
C ALA A 528 9.53 -18.28 -29.67
N ASP A 529 8.81 -19.27 -30.23
CA ASP A 529 8.59 -19.36 -31.67
C ASP A 529 7.40 -18.50 -32.14
N SER A 530 7.63 -17.73 -33.19
CA SER A 530 6.59 -17.23 -34.11
C SER A 530 6.47 -18.19 -35.29
N TYR A 531 5.25 -18.64 -35.64
CA TYR A 531 5.05 -19.57 -36.75
C TYR A 531 4.13 -19.04 -37.86
N PHE A 532 4.57 -19.24 -39.10
CA PHE A 532 3.75 -19.61 -40.25
C PHE A 532 4.47 -20.70 -41.06
N HIS A 533 3.66 -21.46 -41.79
CA HIS A 533 3.90 -22.58 -42.74
C HIS A 533 5.02 -22.40 -43.80
N ASP A 534 5.49 -23.40 -44.59
CA ASP A 534 5.01 -24.79 -44.82
C ASP A 534 6.11 -25.74 -45.38
N ASP A 535 5.74 -27.03 -45.58
CA ASP A 535 6.33 -28.04 -46.50
C ASP A 535 7.81 -28.51 -46.32
N GLY A 536 8.23 -29.73 -46.67
CA GLY A 536 7.50 -30.92 -47.16
C GLY A 536 8.43 -32.08 -47.62
N ALA A 537 8.06 -33.32 -47.29
CA ALA A 537 8.43 -34.61 -47.94
C ALA A 537 9.90 -35.15 -48.03
N SER A 538 10.11 -36.28 -47.31
CA SER A 538 10.75 -37.53 -47.81
C SER A 538 12.29 -37.61 -48.00
N SER A 539 12.97 -38.76 -48.03
CA SER A 539 12.71 -40.13 -47.51
C SER A 539 14.02 -40.97 -47.50
N HIS A 540 13.99 -42.13 -46.83
CA HIS A 540 15.01 -43.22 -46.85
C HIS A 540 16.38 -42.88 -46.22
N GLY A 541 17.01 -43.73 -45.42
CA GLY A 541 16.92 -45.19 -45.25
C GLY A 541 18.27 -45.80 -45.65
N LYS A 542 19.03 -46.47 -44.78
CA LYS A 542 18.82 -47.85 -44.27
C LYS A 542 19.91 -48.15 -43.22
N LYS A 543 19.65 -48.95 -42.17
CA LYS A 543 20.18 -50.33 -41.96
C LYS A 543 21.71 -50.48 -42.22
N SER A 544 22.56 -51.14 -41.41
CA SER A 544 22.28 -52.12 -40.33
C SER A 544 23.56 -52.75 -39.74
N LYS A 545 23.53 -53.14 -38.45
CA LYS A 545 24.18 -54.32 -37.80
C LYS A 545 25.70 -54.40 -37.52
N ASN A 546 25.93 -54.79 -36.25
CA ASN A 546 26.71 -55.95 -35.74
C ASN A 546 28.19 -55.84 -35.32
N ASN A 547 28.40 -56.17 -34.03
CA ASN A 547 29.44 -57.04 -33.43
C ASN A 547 30.94 -56.63 -33.56
N GLN A 548 31.84 -56.96 -32.63
CA GLN A 548 31.83 -58.09 -31.68
C GLN A 548 32.69 -57.87 -30.40
N LYS A 549 32.31 -58.60 -29.33
CA LYS A 549 32.92 -58.82 -27.99
C LYS A 549 34.45 -58.64 -27.76
N ARG A 550 34.79 -58.09 -26.57
CA ARG A 550 35.61 -58.65 -25.44
C ARG A 550 36.09 -57.48 -24.53
N GLY A 551 36.17 -57.52 -23.19
CA GLY A 551 35.67 -58.43 -22.14
C GLY A 551 36.42 -58.23 -20.79
N LYS A 552 35.74 -58.35 -19.62
CA LYS A 552 36.27 -58.51 -18.23
C LYS A 552 37.23 -57.43 -17.65
N SER A 553 37.49 -57.29 -16.32
CA SER A 553 36.67 -57.35 -15.08
C SER A 553 37.58 -57.14 -13.85
N GLY A 554 37.14 -56.40 -12.83
CA GLY A 554 37.76 -56.27 -11.48
C GLY A 554 38.51 -54.95 -11.26
N SER A 555 38.40 -54.15 -10.18
CA SER A 555 38.05 -54.30 -8.73
C SER A 555 39.27 -54.21 -7.82
N ALA A 556 39.29 -53.25 -6.88
CA ALA A 556 40.25 -53.18 -5.77
C ALA A 556 39.63 -52.48 -4.51
N PRO A 557 40.09 -52.78 -3.28
CA PRO A 557 39.52 -52.33 -1.99
C PRO A 557 40.32 -51.15 -1.37
N GLY A 558 40.13 -50.64 -0.14
CA GLY A 558 39.21 -50.95 0.97
C GLY A 558 39.46 -50.05 2.21
N THR A 559 38.65 -50.19 3.25
CA THR A 559 38.70 -49.42 4.53
C THR A 559 39.44 -50.15 5.66
N PRO A 560 39.69 -49.48 6.80
CA PRO A 560 39.43 -50.13 8.10
C PRO A 560 38.51 -49.34 9.06
N LYS A 561 37.93 -50.06 10.04
CA LYS A 561 37.10 -49.59 11.17
C LYS A 561 37.73 -50.07 12.49
N GLN A 562 37.48 -49.36 13.61
CA GLN A 562 37.36 -49.81 15.02
C GLN A 562 37.58 -48.59 15.96
N GLU A 563 37.06 -48.45 17.19
CA GLU A 563 36.02 -49.17 17.95
C GLU A 563 35.40 -48.29 19.08
N THR A 564 34.37 -48.84 19.73
CA THR A 564 33.38 -48.33 20.73
C THR A 564 33.82 -47.55 22.01
N LYS A 565 32.78 -46.95 22.66
CA LYS A 565 32.61 -46.46 24.06
C LYS A 565 32.84 -44.94 24.28
N GLY A 566 31.98 -44.18 24.98
CA GLY A 566 30.63 -44.47 25.49
C GLY A 566 30.04 -43.38 26.40
N LYS A 567 28.71 -43.41 26.60
CA LYS A 567 27.91 -42.74 27.65
C LYS A 567 27.89 -41.19 27.71
N SER A 568 26.75 -40.61 27.31
CA SER A 568 26.12 -39.50 28.07
C SER A 568 25.50 -40.04 29.37
N PRO A 569 25.16 -39.18 30.35
CA PRO A 569 23.75 -38.77 30.43
C PRO A 569 23.44 -37.34 30.96
N TRP A 570 22.53 -36.68 30.22
CA TRP A 570 21.39 -35.86 30.70
C TRP A 570 21.59 -34.55 31.50
N GLY A 571 20.87 -33.52 31.04
CA GLY A 571 20.73 -32.20 31.67
C GLY A 571 19.91 -31.24 30.77
N GLN A 572 18.66 -31.57 30.45
CA GLN A 572 17.78 -30.76 29.59
C GLN A 572 17.25 -29.51 30.31
N ASN A 573 17.10 -28.39 29.60
CA ASN A 573 15.75 -27.87 29.34
C ASN A 573 15.69 -26.84 28.20
N GLU A 574 14.54 -26.83 27.51
CA GLU A 574 14.26 -26.01 26.33
C GLU A 574 13.55 -24.70 26.71
N LYS A 575 13.81 -23.60 25.98
CA LYS A 575 12.79 -22.57 25.68
C LYS A 575 12.92 -22.05 24.24
N GLN A 576 12.12 -22.66 23.37
CA GLN A 576 11.42 -22.10 22.21
C GLN A 576 11.92 -20.77 21.58
N ALA A 577 12.32 -20.85 20.31
CA ALA A 577 12.19 -19.75 19.34
C ALA A 577 11.49 -20.31 18.07
N ARG A 578 10.54 -19.53 17.51
CA ARG A 578 9.88 -19.82 16.22
C ARG A 578 10.35 -18.84 15.14
N PRO A 579 10.20 -19.18 13.83
CA PRO A 579 11.15 -18.75 12.81
C PRO A 579 10.69 -17.54 11.98
N SER A 580 11.67 -16.83 11.39
CA SER A 580 11.51 -15.99 10.21
C SER A 580 12.00 -16.75 8.95
N PRO A 581 11.34 -16.61 7.78
CA PRO A 581 11.58 -17.50 6.64
C PRO A 581 12.61 -16.98 5.62
N LEU A 582 13.46 -17.90 5.18
CA LEU A 582 13.90 -18.12 3.79
C LEU A 582 14.13 -16.91 2.86
N SER A 583 15.41 -16.65 2.57
CA SER A 583 15.85 -16.51 1.18
C SER A 583 17.20 -17.19 1.00
N SER A 584 17.28 -18.07 0.00
CA SER A 584 18.44 -18.94 -0.26
C SER A 584 18.93 -18.78 -1.69
N SER A 585 20.24 -18.65 -1.88
CA SER A 585 20.97 -19.43 -2.89
C SER A 585 22.48 -19.27 -2.71
N THR A 586 23.20 -20.40 -2.77
CA THR A 586 24.66 -20.46 -2.59
C THR A 586 25.35 -20.71 -3.93
N PHE A 587 26.60 -20.24 -4.04
CA PHE A 587 27.61 -20.57 -5.07
C PHE A 587 27.47 -19.97 -6.48
N CYS A 588 28.37 -19.01 -6.76
CA CYS A 588 29.37 -19.17 -7.81
C CYS A 588 30.74 -18.74 -7.25
N LYS A 589 31.82 -19.48 -7.58
CA LYS A 589 33.20 -19.11 -7.28
C LYS A 589 33.92 -18.84 -8.60
N ASP A 590 34.16 -17.57 -8.92
CA ASP A 590 35.12 -17.14 -9.94
C ASP A 590 35.85 -15.88 -9.45
N PRO A 591 37.18 -15.78 -9.54
CA PRO A 591 37.94 -14.67 -8.98
C PRO A 591 38.20 -13.55 -10.00
N HIS A 592 37.22 -12.67 -10.21
CA HIS A 592 37.42 -11.35 -10.83
C HIS A 592 36.73 -10.26 -9.97
N PRO A 593 37.48 -9.40 -9.25
CA PRO A 593 36.91 -8.48 -8.29
C PRO A 593 36.69 -7.07 -8.86
N LEU A 594 35.45 -6.71 -9.18
CA LEU A 594 34.96 -5.32 -9.25
C LEU A 594 33.52 -5.29 -8.73
N VAL A 595 33.35 -5.09 -7.42
CA VAL A 595 32.04 -5.09 -6.76
C VAL A 595 31.25 -3.84 -7.14
N SER A 596 29.98 -4.02 -7.50
CA SER A 596 29.07 -2.94 -7.91
C SER A 596 28.89 -1.86 -6.84
N ALA A 597 28.79 -0.61 -7.28
CA ALA A 597 28.28 0.47 -6.46
C ALA A 597 26.85 0.15 -5.98
N CYS A 598 26.48 0.64 -4.80
CA CYS A 598 25.13 0.51 -4.23
C CYS A 598 24.45 1.88 -4.14
N ASN A 599 23.12 1.88 -4.07
CA ASN A 599 22.38 3.03 -3.54
C ASN A 599 22.10 2.75 -2.05
N VAL A 600 22.27 3.75 -1.19
CA VAL A 600 21.95 3.66 0.24
C VAL A 600 20.88 4.68 0.58
N CYS A 601 19.80 4.24 1.24
CA CYS A 601 18.73 5.07 1.76
C CYS A 601 18.78 5.06 3.28
N VAL A 602 18.77 6.24 3.91
CA VAL A 602 18.79 6.41 5.36
C VAL A 602 17.67 7.37 5.78
N PHE A 603 16.82 6.90 6.70
CA PHE A 603 15.84 7.69 7.43
C PHE A 603 16.20 7.64 8.91
N MET A 604 16.63 8.76 9.49
CA MET A 604 17.07 8.83 10.90
C MET A 604 16.35 9.96 11.62
N PRO A 605 15.63 9.70 12.73
CA PRO A 605 15.03 10.78 13.52
C PRO A 605 16.12 11.58 14.25
N TYR A 606 15.90 12.86 14.49
CA TYR A 606 16.75 13.67 15.34
C TYR A 606 15.97 14.70 16.16
N LEU A 607 16.54 15.03 17.32
CA LEU A 607 15.98 16.01 18.26
C LEU A 607 16.50 17.40 17.92
N HIS A 608 15.64 18.41 18.04
CA HIS A 608 16.04 19.81 18.03
C HIS A 608 15.03 20.67 18.82
N PHE A 609 15.33 21.96 18.97
CA PHE A 609 14.45 22.91 19.63
C PHE A 609 13.70 23.79 18.63
N GLU A 610 12.42 24.02 18.91
CA GLU A 610 11.66 25.10 18.29
C GLU A 610 11.02 25.97 19.38
N THR A 611 10.72 27.22 19.05
CA THR A 611 10.07 28.14 20.01
C THR A 611 8.55 27.95 19.96
N THR A 612 7.85 28.29 21.04
CA THR A 612 6.42 28.02 21.15
C THR A 612 5.60 28.82 20.14
N GLU A 613 5.94 30.08 19.89
CA GLU A 613 5.30 30.92 18.86
C GLU A 613 5.41 30.28 17.46
N ARG A 614 6.59 29.75 17.11
CA ARG A 614 6.86 29.15 15.79
C ARG A 614 6.12 27.83 15.60
N ARG A 615 6.08 26.97 16.62
CA ARG A 615 5.27 25.76 16.59
C ARG A 615 3.78 26.08 16.46
N GLN A 616 3.28 27.12 17.11
CA GLN A 616 1.89 27.56 16.94
C GLN A 616 1.62 28.05 15.52
N LYS A 617 2.47 28.92 14.94
CA LYS A 617 2.35 29.36 13.53
C LYS A 617 2.33 28.19 12.55
N MET A 618 3.19 27.19 12.74
CA MET A 618 3.21 25.96 11.96
C MET A 618 1.90 25.17 12.11
N GLN A 619 1.45 24.94 13.33
CA GLN A 619 0.21 24.20 13.61
C GLN A 619 -1.02 24.90 13.03
N ASP A 620 -1.09 26.22 13.14
CA ASP A 620 -2.17 27.02 12.58
C ASP A 620 -2.13 27.03 11.05
N ALA A 621 -0.95 27.00 10.42
CA ALA A 621 -0.81 26.88 8.97
C ALA A 621 -1.32 25.52 8.46
N ILE A 622 -0.99 24.42 9.16
CA ILE A 622 -1.53 23.08 8.87
C ILE A 622 -3.06 23.09 9.00
N SER A 623 -3.60 23.60 10.12
CA SER A 623 -5.05 23.61 10.34
C SER A 623 -5.79 24.59 9.41
N ARG A 624 -5.14 25.68 8.94
CA ARG A 624 -5.66 26.52 7.84
C ARG A 624 -5.71 25.74 6.53
N ALA A 625 -4.66 25.03 6.16
CA ALA A 625 -4.62 24.24 4.93
C ALA A 625 -5.67 23.11 4.93
N GLU A 626 -5.81 22.39 6.06
CA GLU A 626 -6.84 21.36 6.27
C GLU A 626 -8.28 21.91 6.16
N THR A 627 -8.52 23.17 6.57
CA THR A 627 -9.87 23.79 6.53
C THR A 627 -10.16 24.55 5.23
N LEU A 628 -9.16 25.17 4.59
CA LEU A 628 -9.28 25.86 3.30
C LEU A 628 -9.56 24.90 2.14
N ALA A 629 -9.25 23.60 2.30
CA ALA A 629 -9.71 22.55 1.39
C ALA A 629 -11.25 22.50 1.25
N PHE A 630 -12.01 23.06 2.21
CA PHE A 630 -13.48 23.10 2.18
C PHE A 630 -14.06 24.47 1.75
N VAL A 631 -13.34 25.58 1.94
CA VAL A 631 -13.86 26.95 1.71
C VAL A 631 -13.10 27.65 0.58
N SER A 632 -13.60 27.44 -0.64
CA SER A 632 -13.19 28.19 -1.82
C SER A 632 -13.62 29.67 -1.76
N ASN A 633 -12.75 30.56 -2.24
CA ASN A 633 -13.07 31.89 -2.79
C ASN A 633 -13.48 33.08 -1.88
N VAL A 634 -13.03 33.18 -0.62
CA VAL A 634 -13.13 34.46 0.13
C VAL A 634 -11.77 34.95 0.66
N MET A 635 -11.28 36.04 0.06
CA MET A 635 -10.07 36.81 0.45
C MET A 635 -8.74 36.04 0.46
N LYS A 636 -8.02 36.02 -0.68
CA LYS A 636 -6.61 35.60 -0.74
C LYS A 636 -5.71 36.61 0.02
N LYS A 637 -5.55 36.42 1.33
CA LYS A 637 -4.40 36.95 2.09
C LYS A 637 -3.11 36.43 1.44
N ARG A 638 -2.01 37.19 1.52
CA ARG A 638 -0.71 36.77 0.97
C ARG A 638 -0.22 35.51 1.72
N ARG A 639 -0.44 34.33 1.13
CA ARG A 639 0.00 33.02 1.65
C ARG A 639 1.50 33.03 1.93
N THR A 640 1.93 32.38 3.01
CA THR A 640 3.37 32.17 3.28
C THR A 640 3.93 31.07 2.38
N ARG A 641 5.26 30.98 2.26
CA ARG A 641 5.92 29.92 1.47
C ARG A 641 5.59 28.53 2.02
N ASP A 642 5.50 28.40 3.35
CA ASP A 642 5.20 27.16 4.04
C ASP A 642 3.72 26.77 3.91
N GLU A 643 2.80 27.75 3.91
CA GLU A 643 1.39 27.51 3.55
C GLU A 643 1.25 27.02 2.11
N MET A 644 1.94 27.64 1.14
CA MET A 644 1.95 27.15 -0.25
C MET A 644 2.48 25.71 -0.36
N LEU A 645 3.52 25.35 0.41
CA LEU A 645 4.08 24.01 0.43
C LEU A 645 3.09 22.96 0.98
N ILE A 646 2.30 23.31 2.00
CA ILE A 646 1.28 22.43 2.58
C ILE A 646 0.05 22.34 1.66
N ASP A 647 -0.47 23.48 1.15
CA ASP A 647 -1.61 23.53 0.21
C ASP A 647 -1.31 22.76 -1.08
N ALA A 648 -0.09 22.91 -1.63
CA ALA A 648 0.40 22.17 -2.79
C ALA A 648 0.37 20.65 -2.59
N HIS A 649 0.63 20.19 -1.36
CA HIS A 649 0.62 18.78 -1.00
C HIS A 649 -0.82 18.26 -0.76
N LEU A 650 -1.66 18.99 -0.02
CA LEU A 650 -3.06 18.59 0.23
C LEU A 650 -3.88 18.49 -1.07
N SER A 651 -3.63 19.39 -2.03
CA SER A 651 -4.25 19.33 -3.36
C SER A 651 -3.69 18.21 -4.24
N SER A 652 -2.42 17.84 -4.06
CA SER A 652 -1.72 16.80 -4.83
C SER A 652 -1.73 15.46 -4.11
N SER A 653 -2.90 14.80 -4.05
CA SER A 653 -3.22 13.57 -3.29
C SER A 653 -2.31 12.35 -3.51
N THR A 654 -1.38 12.40 -4.46
CA THR A 654 -0.35 11.36 -4.72
C THR A 654 0.99 11.62 -4.05
N THR A 655 1.23 12.82 -3.53
CA THR A 655 2.48 13.24 -2.89
C THR A 655 2.39 13.10 -1.37
N SER A 656 3.52 13.11 -0.66
CA SER A 656 3.56 13.15 0.81
C SER A 656 4.56 14.20 1.29
N LEU A 657 4.11 15.10 2.18
CA LEU A 657 4.98 16.04 2.89
C LEU A 657 5.12 15.57 4.33
N HIS A 658 6.35 15.29 4.76
CA HIS A 658 6.61 14.96 6.15
C HIS A 658 6.86 16.26 6.93
N VAL A 659 5.83 16.73 7.62
CA VAL A 659 5.90 17.93 8.47
C VAL A 659 6.54 17.58 9.82
N ARG A 660 7.28 18.56 10.36
CA ARG A 660 7.93 18.56 11.68
C ARG A 660 6.97 18.19 12.79
N ARG A 661 7.45 17.55 13.86
CA ARG A 661 6.62 17.05 14.98
C ARG A 661 7.14 17.47 16.34
N THR A 662 6.25 17.60 17.31
CA THR A 662 6.64 17.59 18.73
C THR A 662 7.05 16.17 19.16
N LEU A 663 7.69 16.07 20.32
CA LEU A 663 8.02 14.79 20.96
C LEU A 663 6.80 13.87 21.14
N ASP A 664 5.67 14.41 21.62
CA ASP A 664 4.42 13.65 21.77
C ASP A 664 3.80 13.24 20.43
N GLN A 665 3.83 14.09 19.39
CA GLN A 665 3.32 13.77 18.05
C GLN A 665 4.14 12.67 17.34
N PHE A 666 5.40 12.51 17.72
CA PHE A 666 6.23 11.39 17.27
C PHE A 666 5.77 10.06 17.92
N PHE A 667 5.44 10.08 19.21
CA PHE A 667 5.03 8.89 19.97
C PHE A 667 3.57 8.47 19.78
N TYR A 668 2.67 9.45 19.70
CA TYR A 668 1.22 9.27 19.66
C TYR A 668 0.60 9.81 18.36
N PRO A 669 1.00 9.32 17.17
CA PRO A 669 0.66 9.92 15.87
C PRO A 669 -0.83 9.90 15.49
N ASN A 670 -1.68 9.20 16.27
CA ASN A 670 -3.12 9.07 16.06
C ASN A 670 -3.96 9.78 17.15
N ILE A 671 -3.33 10.49 18.08
CA ILE A 671 -3.99 11.17 19.22
C ILE A 671 -3.78 12.68 19.06
N ASP A 672 -4.75 13.50 19.47
CA ASP A 672 -4.58 14.95 19.50
C ASP A 672 -3.73 15.35 20.71
N THR A 673 -2.44 15.60 20.49
CA THR A 673 -1.45 15.88 21.55
C THR A 673 -1.41 17.33 22.00
N LYS A 674 -2.29 18.20 21.48
CA LYS A 674 -2.18 19.67 21.63
C LYS A 674 -2.03 20.16 23.06
N SER A 675 -2.70 19.52 24.02
CA SER A 675 -2.57 19.82 25.45
C SER A 675 -1.22 19.36 26.03
N ARG A 676 -0.77 18.15 25.67
CA ARG A 676 0.55 17.61 26.06
C ARG A 676 1.71 18.42 25.49
N ASP A 677 1.58 18.84 24.23
CA ASP A 677 2.52 19.72 23.55
C ASP A 677 2.66 21.11 24.23
N GLN A 678 1.81 21.46 25.20
CA GLN A 678 1.88 22.71 25.97
C GLN A 678 2.39 22.53 27.41
N ASP A 679 2.61 21.29 27.87
CA ASP A 679 3.01 20.98 29.26
C ASP A 679 4.32 20.16 29.34
N GLN A 680 5.21 20.31 28.35
CA GLN A 680 6.51 19.64 28.37
C GLN A 680 7.37 20.10 29.56
N VAL A 681 8.20 19.22 30.13
CA VAL A 681 9.09 19.52 31.26
C VAL A 681 10.00 20.72 30.95
N VAL A 682 10.58 20.78 29.75
CA VAL A 682 11.43 21.91 29.30
C VAL A 682 10.66 23.23 29.29
N TYR A 683 9.41 23.22 28.82
CA TYR A 683 8.55 24.40 28.80
C TYR A 683 8.24 24.87 30.24
N ARG A 684 7.91 23.95 31.14
CA ARG A 684 7.71 24.21 32.57
C ARG A 684 8.97 24.74 33.26
N TYR A 685 10.16 24.24 32.90
CA TYR A 685 11.42 24.70 33.45
C TYR A 685 11.73 26.15 33.03
N GLN A 686 11.66 26.45 31.73
CA GLN A 686 11.99 27.78 31.21
C GLN A 686 10.99 28.86 31.64
N THR A 687 9.70 28.52 31.75
CA THR A 687 8.68 29.47 32.24
C THR A 687 8.77 29.77 33.74
N LYS A 688 9.31 28.86 34.55
CA LYS A 688 9.50 29.05 36.01
C LYS A 688 10.80 29.80 36.35
N SER A 689 11.77 29.87 35.44
CA SER A 689 13.07 30.51 35.64
C SER A 689 13.01 32.04 35.56
N PRO A 690 13.20 32.79 36.67
CA PRO A 690 13.00 34.24 36.72
C PRO A 690 14.18 35.00 36.10
N GLY A 691 14.14 35.20 34.77
CA GLY A 691 15.14 36.01 34.07
C GLY A 691 14.98 36.12 32.55
N MET A 692 14.40 35.13 31.88
CA MET A 692 14.23 35.15 30.43
C MET A 692 12.88 35.73 29.99
N GLY A 693 12.90 36.92 29.39
CA GLY A 693 11.79 37.43 28.56
C GLY A 693 11.73 36.80 27.16
N ALA A 694 12.13 35.53 27.03
CA ALA A 694 12.28 34.82 25.75
C ALA A 694 11.14 33.81 25.52
N ASP A 695 10.78 33.58 24.26
CA ASP A 695 9.78 32.57 23.85
C ASP A 695 10.24 31.16 24.25
N PRO A 696 9.52 30.43 25.13
CA PRO A 696 9.97 29.14 25.65
C PRO A 696 10.12 28.08 24.56
N LYS A 697 11.22 27.32 24.67
CA LYS A 697 11.63 26.25 23.77
C LYS A 697 10.89 24.95 24.10
N ILE A 698 10.59 24.16 23.07
CA ILE A 698 10.00 22.82 23.17
C ILE A 698 10.82 21.80 22.38
N PHE A 699 10.71 20.52 22.74
CA PHE A 699 11.35 19.45 21.99
C PHE A 699 10.56 19.08 20.75
N MET A 700 11.26 19.10 19.62
CA MET A 700 10.77 18.68 18.32
C MET A 700 11.59 17.47 17.82
N VAL A 701 10.91 16.59 17.09
CA VAL A 701 11.52 15.46 16.39
C VAL A 701 11.37 15.68 14.89
N ASP A 702 12.48 15.95 14.23
CA ASP A 702 12.60 15.99 12.78
C ASP A 702 13.22 14.68 12.27
N GLN A 703 13.32 14.54 10.95
CA GLN A 703 13.90 13.36 10.32
C GLN A 703 14.89 13.76 9.24
N LEU A 704 16.11 13.23 9.35
CA LEU A 704 17.10 13.23 8.27
C LEU A 704 16.64 12.18 7.24
N TRP A 705 16.39 12.64 6.02
CA TRP A 705 16.27 11.79 4.84
C TRP A 705 17.58 11.91 4.03
N MET A 706 18.18 10.79 3.65
CA MET A 706 19.46 10.77 2.94
C MET A 706 19.52 9.61 1.94
N TRP A 707 19.86 9.93 0.68
CA TRP A 707 20.10 8.97 -0.39
C TRP A 707 21.52 9.16 -0.93
N VAL A 708 22.38 8.15 -0.75
CA VAL A 708 23.67 8.04 -1.42
C VAL A 708 23.45 7.25 -2.70
N LEU A 709 23.69 7.85 -3.86
CA LEU A 709 23.48 7.23 -5.17
C LEU A 709 24.82 6.86 -5.79
N GLY A 710 25.16 5.58 -5.74
CA GLY A 710 26.47 5.08 -6.16
C GLY A 710 27.62 5.73 -5.36
N THR A 711 28.56 6.35 -6.07
CA THR A 711 29.77 6.97 -5.49
C THR A 711 29.83 8.49 -5.63
N ASN A 712 28.91 9.09 -6.40
CA ASN A 712 29.10 10.44 -6.97
C ASN A 712 28.00 11.44 -6.56
N LEU A 713 26.91 11.01 -5.93
CA LEU A 713 25.82 11.89 -5.55
C LEU A 713 25.28 11.51 -4.18
N ILE A 714 25.09 12.51 -3.33
CA ILE A 714 24.35 12.40 -2.07
C ILE A 714 23.24 13.45 -2.06
N VAL A 715 22.00 13.00 -1.90
CA VAL A 715 20.82 13.85 -1.75
C VAL A 715 20.38 13.78 -0.29
N THR A 716 20.20 14.92 0.37
CA THR A 716 19.58 14.98 1.69
C THR A 716 18.34 15.84 1.69
N ALA A 717 17.37 15.49 2.53
CA ALA A 717 16.28 16.38 2.92
C ALA A 717 16.16 16.37 4.43
N PHE A 718 15.98 17.57 4.99
CA PHE A 718 15.48 17.79 6.35
C PHE A 718 14.87 19.20 6.35
N PRO A 719 13.79 19.45 7.11
CA PRO A 719 13.06 20.71 6.99
C PRO A 719 13.84 21.87 7.60
N GLN A 720 13.86 23.02 6.92
CA GLN A 720 14.27 24.30 7.52
C GLN A 720 13.35 24.67 8.69
N ARG A 721 13.84 25.50 9.61
CA ARG A 721 13.03 25.97 10.75
C ARG A 721 11.96 26.96 10.29
N TRP A 722 10.84 26.98 11.02
CA TRP A 722 9.73 27.87 10.70
C TRP A 722 10.18 29.32 10.91
N ASP A 723 10.05 30.16 9.89
CA ASP A 723 10.62 31.51 9.84
C ASP A 723 12.10 31.56 10.31
N GLN A 724 12.93 30.63 9.82
CA GLN A 724 14.33 30.49 10.23
C GLN A 724 15.10 31.83 10.16
N PRO A 725 15.73 32.28 11.27
CA PRO A 725 16.45 33.54 11.29
C PRO A 725 17.80 33.39 10.56
N LYS A 726 18.32 34.49 10.01
CA LYS A 726 19.54 34.47 9.18
C LYS A 726 20.78 33.90 9.89
N ASN A 727 20.89 34.13 11.20
CA ASN A 727 22.00 33.69 12.03
C ASN A 727 21.48 32.75 13.12
N ASP A 728 21.03 31.55 12.71
CA ASP A 728 20.45 30.55 13.62
C ASP A 728 21.53 29.59 14.13
N PRO A 729 21.89 29.59 15.43
CA PRO A 729 22.90 28.67 15.98
C PRO A 729 22.43 27.20 15.94
N LEU A 730 21.12 26.96 15.79
CA LEU A 730 20.53 25.62 15.68
C LEU A 730 20.34 25.18 14.22
N ASN A 731 20.90 25.91 13.23
CA ASN A 731 20.81 25.49 11.84
C ASN A 731 21.72 24.29 11.55
N VAL A 732 21.12 23.10 11.49
CA VAL A 732 21.80 21.85 11.13
C VAL A 732 22.54 21.97 9.78
N LEU A 733 21.96 22.66 8.78
CA LEU A 733 22.58 22.82 7.46
C LEU A 733 23.86 23.65 7.50
N ASP A 734 23.79 24.86 8.07
CA ASP A 734 24.98 25.73 8.17
C ASP A 734 26.04 25.08 9.08
N GLY A 735 25.61 24.41 10.16
CA GLY A 735 26.50 23.61 10.99
C GLY A 735 27.19 22.46 10.23
N ILE A 736 26.51 21.78 9.30
CA ILE A 736 27.16 20.78 8.42
C ILE A 736 28.18 21.46 7.49
N ILE A 737 27.85 22.60 6.90
CA ILE A 737 28.74 23.35 6.00
C ILE A 737 30.00 23.85 6.76
N GLU A 738 29.84 24.34 8.00
CA GLU A 738 30.95 24.68 8.89
C GLU A 738 31.87 23.47 9.17
N ASP A 739 31.31 22.27 9.41
CA ASP A 739 32.09 21.05 9.66
C ASP A 739 32.85 20.56 8.42
N ILE A 740 32.27 20.74 7.23
CA ILE A 740 32.86 20.39 5.92
C ILE A 740 34.00 21.35 5.53
N ASN A 741 33.83 22.64 5.81
CA ASN A 741 34.80 23.69 5.51
C ASN A 741 35.84 23.91 6.63
N SER A 742 35.77 23.13 7.71
CA SER A 742 36.67 23.27 8.85
C SER A 742 38.11 22.87 8.50
N LYS A 743 39.04 23.82 8.68
CA LYS A 743 40.49 23.60 8.50
C LYS A 743 41.11 22.68 9.55
N THR A 744 40.38 22.32 10.62
CA THR A 744 40.88 21.45 11.70
C THR A 744 40.52 19.97 11.52
N ARG A 745 39.76 19.62 10.46
CA ARG A 745 39.33 18.25 10.16
C ARG A 745 39.95 17.76 8.85
N ASP A 746 40.00 16.44 8.70
CA ASP A 746 40.36 15.81 7.43
C ASP A 746 39.41 16.29 6.32
N PRO A 747 39.92 16.63 5.11
CA PRO A 747 39.06 16.98 3.99
C PRO A 747 38.17 15.80 3.59
N VAL A 748 36.97 16.09 3.12
CA VAL A 748 35.98 15.09 2.71
C VAL A 748 36.46 14.38 1.43
N LYS A 749 36.71 13.07 1.51
CA LYS A 749 37.29 12.28 0.39
C LYS A 749 36.26 11.47 -0.40
N SER A 750 35.05 11.28 0.13
CA SER A 750 34.00 10.47 -0.51
C SER A 750 32.59 10.84 -0.04
N VAL A 751 31.57 10.40 -0.78
CA VAL A 751 30.15 10.48 -0.36
C VAL A 751 29.88 9.82 1.00
N TYR A 752 30.61 8.76 1.35
CA TYR A 752 30.46 8.08 2.64
C TYR A 752 31.09 8.87 3.80
N ASP A 753 32.21 9.55 3.55
CA ASP A 753 32.79 10.49 4.53
C ASP A 753 31.83 11.65 4.80
N LEU A 754 31.19 12.19 3.75
CA LEU A 754 30.18 13.22 3.89
C LEU A 754 28.94 12.72 4.64
N ALA A 755 28.45 11.53 4.30
CA ALA A 755 27.31 10.92 4.98
C ALA A 755 27.58 10.71 6.48
N MET A 756 28.80 10.29 6.86
CA MET A 756 29.21 10.22 8.28
C MET A 756 29.23 11.59 8.96
N ILE A 757 29.70 12.64 8.29
CA ILE A 757 29.66 14.02 8.84
C ILE A 757 28.21 14.47 9.07
N ILE A 758 27.33 14.20 8.10
CA ILE A 758 25.90 14.55 8.18
C ILE A 758 25.21 13.78 9.30
N THR A 759 25.37 12.45 9.39
CA THR A 759 24.75 11.70 10.49
C THR A 759 25.31 12.12 11.85
N ASN A 760 26.61 12.39 11.98
CA ASN A 760 27.25 12.90 13.19
C ASN A 760 26.85 14.37 13.54
N ARG A 761 26.28 15.10 12.59
CA ARG A 761 25.60 16.39 12.82
C ARG A 761 24.12 16.24 13.19
N CYS A 762 23.50 15.10 12.96
CA CYS A 762 22.11 14.80 13.33
C CYS A 762 21.97 13.88 14.56
N SER A 763 23.03 13.19 15.00
CA SER A 763 23.00 12.26 16.14
C SER A 763 23.68 12.84 17.38
N GLY A 764 23.06 12.67 18.56
CA GLY A 764 23.55 13.28 19.81
C GLY A 764 23.48 14.81 19.84
N VAL A 765 22.89 15.46 18.83
CA VAL A 765 22.84 16.92 18.73
C VAL A 765 21.57 17.47 19.39
N PHE A 766 21.62 17.58 20.71
CA PHE A 766 20.76 18.48 21.48
C PHE A 766 21.55 19.35 22.48
N ASP A 767 22.89 19.21 22.55
CA ASP A 767 23.69 19.61 23.71
C ASP A 767 24.93 20.47 23.37
N ARG A 768 24.98 21.05 22.16
CA ARG A 768 26.19 21.76 21.68
C ARG A 768 26.25 23.21 22.13
N HIS A 769 27.18 23.48 23.03
CA HIS A 769 27.62 24.83 23.40
C HIS A 769 28.31 25.52 22.22
N ARG A 770 27.94 26.77 21.92
CA ARG A 770 28.87 27.71 21.28
C ARG A 770 29.75 28.32 22.36
N LEU A 771 31.02 28.55 22.04
CA LEU A 771 31.94 29.32 22.89
C LEU A 771 31.38 30.73 23.10
N GLY A 772 30.75 30.97 24.25
CA GLY A 772 30.11 32.24 24.60
C GLY A 772 28.67 32.12 25.13
N ASP A 773 27.96 31.02 24.84
CA ASP A 773 26.65 30.74 25.43
C ASP A 773 26.82 29.75 26.60
N GLU A 774 26.76 30.24 27.84
CA GLU A 774 26.69 29.40 29.07
C GLU A 774 25.27 28.85 29.32
N GLU A 775 24.34 29.08 28.40
CA GLU A 775 22.91 28.74 28.54
C GLU A 775 22.61 27.26 28.24
N TYR A 776 23.06 26.42 29.17
CA TYR A 776 22.57 25.07 29.53
C TYR A 776 23.01 23.86 28.67
N GLN A 777 23.47 22.79 29.34
CA GLN A 777 23.30 21.42 28.85
C GLN A 777 21.84 21.02 29.10
N PHE A 778 21.20 20.34 28.15
CA PHE A 778 19.73 20.17 28.22
C PHE A 778 19.27 19.05 29.15
N LEU A 779 20.16 18.09 29.46
CA LEU A 779 19.88 17.10 30.50
C LEU A 779 19.83 17.77 31.89
N ASP A 780 20.60 18.84 32.12
CA ASP A 780 20.57 19.61 33.38
C ASP A 780 19.18 20.16 33.71
N MET A 781 18.34 20.46 32.69
CA MET A 781 16.96 20.91 32.92
C MET A 781 16.08 19.79 33.52
N PHE A 782 16.29 18.54 33.09
CA PHE A 782 15.65 17.37 33.69
C PHE A 782 16.25 17.07 35.06
N GLU A 783 17.57 17.13 35.24
CA GLU A 783 18.20 16.94 36.54
C GLU A 783 17.73 17.97 37.57
N SER A 784 17.65 19.24 37.17
CA SER A 784 17.13 20.32 38.01
C SER A 784 15.64 20.14 38.33
N SER A 785 14.82 19.69 37.36
CA SER A 785 13.41 19.36 37.62
C SER A 785 13.24 18.16 38.56
N ILE A 786 14.09 17.13 38.44
CA ILE A 786 14.14 15.97 39.36
C ILE A 786 14.60 16.41 40.75
N GLY A 787 15.58 17.32 40.84
CA GLY A 787 16.01 17.93 42.10
C GLY A 787 14.86 18.67 42.80
N ILE A 788 14.18 19.55 42.07
CA ILE A 788 12.99 20.27 42.55
C ILE A 788 11.88 19.29 42.99
N ALA A 789 11.66 18.19 42.26
CA ALA A 789 10.70 17.17 42.66
C ALA A 789 11.11 16.44 43.96
N THR A 790 12.40 16.16 44.13
CA THR A 790 12.98 15.55 45.34
C THR A 790 12.85 16.46 46.56
N ASP A 791 13.06 17.77 46.38
CA ASP A 791 12.86 18.77 47.44
C ASP A 791 11.39 18.86 47.86
N LYS A 792 10.46 18.88 46.90
CA LYS A 792 9.01 18.83 47.17
C LYS A 792 8.59 17.56 47.90
N GLU A 793 9.08 16.39 47.45
CA GLU A 793 8.85 15.10 48.12
C GLU A 793 9.28 15.17 49.59
N THR A 794 10.50 15.66 49.85
CA THR A 794 11.07 15.83 51.19
C THR A 794 10.21 16.75 52.06
N VAL A 795 9.69 17.86 51.50
CA VAL A 795 8.78 18.77 52.19
C VAL A 795 7.45 18.08 52.52
N LEU A 796 6.86 17.31 51.60
CA LEU A 796 5.59 16.59 51.83
C LEU A 796 5.74 15.51 52.91
N PHE A 797 6.82 14.73 52.90
CA PHE A 797 7.11 13.77 53.97
C PHE A 797 7.31 14.44 55.33
N ASN A 798 8.00 15.59 55.39
CA ASN A 798 8.16 16.35 56.64
C ASN A 798 6.82 16.89 57.16
N GLN A 799 5.96 17.40 56.27
CA GLN A 799 4.61 17.85 56.63
C GLN A 799 3.75 16.69 57.13
N PHE A 800 3.76 15.55 56.45
CA PHE A 800 3.04 14.34 56.86
C PHE A 800 3.53 13.82 58.21
N ASN A 801 4.85 13.72 58.42
CA ASN A 801 5.42 13.28 59.70
C ASN A 801 5.02 14.22 60.85
N HIS A 802 5.00 15.53 60.61
CA HIS A 802 4.55 16.51 61.61
C HIS A 802 3.04 16.37 61.90
N ALA A 803 2.20 16.32 60.87
CA ALA A 803 0.75 16.16 61.01
C ALA A 803 0.37 14.81 61.66
N SER A 804 1.07 13.72 61.30
CA SER A 804 0.91 12.38 61.91
C SER A 804 1.37 12.35 63.37
N GLY A 805 2.41 13.11 63.73
CA GLY A 805 2.81 13.35 65.11
C GLY A 805 1.73 14.07 65.93
N GLN A 806 1.23 15.20 65.43
CA GLN A 806 0.13 15.95 66.04
C GLN A 806 -1.13 15.08 66.20
N ALA A 807 -1.50 14.35 65.13
CA ALA A 807 -2.58 13.37 65.13
C ALA A 807 -2.40 12.31 66.23
N SER A 808 -1.21 11.72 66.35
CA SER A 808 -0.86 10.71 67.37
C SER A 808 -1.01 11.26 68.79
N ASP A 809 -0.53 12.47 69.06
CA ASP A 809 -0.58 13.07 70.39
C ASP A 809 -2.00 13.56 70.76
N TRP A 810 -2.76 14.08 69.80
CA TRP A 810 -4.20 14.32 69.96
C TRP A 810 -4.96 13.02 70.25
N LEU A 811 -4.69 11.95 69.50
CA LEU A 811 -5.29 10.63 69.72
C LEU A 811 -4.97 10.08 71.13
N LYS A 812 -3.74 10.30 71.64
CA LYS A 812 -3.31 9.92 73.01
C LYS A 812 -4.02 10.75 74.08
N SER A 813 -4.14 12.08 73.91
CA SER A 813 -4.81 12.96 74.89
C SER A 813 -6.28 12.58 75.05
N HIS A 814 -6.99 12.40 73.93
CA HIS A 814 -8.40 12.00 73.90
C HIS A 814 -8.63 10.53 74.29
N ARG A 815 -7.57 9.72 74.47
CA ARG A 815 -7.68 8.36 75.02
C ARG A 815 -7.81 8.35 76.54
N LYS A 816 -7.31 9.38 77.24
CA LYS A 816 -7.26 9.45 78.72
C LYS A 816 -8.53 10.00 79.36
N LEU A 817 -9.35 10.77 78.64
CA LEU A 817 -10.57 11.41 79.16
C LEU A 817 -11.70 10.46 79.60
N ASN A 818 -11.56 9.14 79.42
CA ASN A 818 -12.48 8.12 79.96
C ASN A 818 -11.88 7.29 81.12
N GLY A 819 -10.75 7.71 81.72
CA GLY A 819 -9.99 6.92 82.69
C GLY A 819 -9.62 7.64 83.98
N SER A 820 -10.57 7.70 84.93
CA SER A 820 -10.40 8.05 86.36
C SER A 820 -10.03 9.49 86.73
N PHE A 821 -10.69 9.98 87.77
CA PHE A 821 -10.32 11.19 88.53
C PHE A 821 -8.97 11.00 89.25
N SER A 822 -8.01 11.88 89.01
CA SER A 822 -7.13 12.44 90.05
C SER A 822 -6.37 13.67 89.52
N SER A 823 -6.29 14.72 90.35
CA SER A 823 -5.33 15.83 90.19
C SER A 823 -4.16 15.59 91.15
N PRO A 824 -2.96 16.16 90.90
CA PRO A 824 -2.73 17.52 91.39
C PRO A 824 -1.93 18.45 90.44
N SER A 825 -1.93 19.73 90.79
CA SER A 825 -1.22 20.85 90.17
C SER A 825 0.31 20.78 90.38
N LYS A 826 1.18 21.33 89.51
CA LYS A 826 1.38 22.78 89.27
C LYS A 826 2.25 23.08 88.03
N SER A 827 1.98 24.25 87.44
CA SER A 827 2.89 25.13 86.68
C SER A 827 3.84 24.53 85.62
N CYS A 828 3.39 24.54 84.36
CA CYS A 828 4.21 25.04 83.26
C CYS A 828 3.52 26.27 82.64
N LYS A 829 4.30 27.12 81.98
CA LYS A 829 3.95 28.51 81.65
C LYS A 829 2.89 28.65 80.56
N GLU A 830 2.26 29.82 80.54
CA GLU A 830 1.46 30.33 79.43
C GLU A 830 2.32 30.44 78.15
N THR A 831 2.05 29.56 77.19
CA THR A 831 2.27 29.75 75.75
C THR A 831 1.34 28.80 74.99
N ASP A 832 0.44 29.38 74.19
CA ASP A 832 -0.27 28.79 73.04
C ASP A 832 -1.04 27.48 73.23
N GLY A 833 -2.04 27.52 74.13
CA GLY A 833 -3.11 26.52 74.18
C GLY A 833 -4.15 26.60 73.04
N SER A 834 -4.03 27.59 72.15
CA SER A 834 -4.98 27.87 71.05
C SER A 834 -4.56 27.33 69.67
N SER A 835 -3.40 26.69 69.54
CA SER A 835 -2.76 26.44 68.23
C SER A 835 -3.20 25.14 67.51
N TYR A 836 -4.11 24.35 68.09
CA TYR A 836 -4.43 22.99 67.57
C TYR A 836 -5.77 22.86 66.85
N CYS A 837 -6.64 23.87 66.90
CA CYS A 837 -7.94 23.86 66.24
C CYS A 837 -8.21 25.19 65.52
N ASP A 838 -8.95 25.13 64.41
CA ASP A 838 -9.50 26.31 63.73
C ASP A 838 -10.66 26.95 64.53
N GLU A 839 -11.17 28.11 64.08
CA GLU A 839 -12.26 28.84 64.75
C GLU A 839 -13.55 28.01 64.92
N ASP A 840 -13.78 27.02 64.04
CA ASP A 840 -14.90 26.05 64.14
C ASP A 840 -14.61 24.86 65.09
N GLY A 841 -13.45 24.83 65.75
CA GLY A 841 -13.07 23.80 66.73
C GLY A 841 -12.55 22.48 66.13
N GLN A 842 -12.38 22.37 64.81
CA GLN A 842 -11.80 21.19 64.15
C GLN A 842 -10.27 21.19 64.24
N PRO A 843 -9.60 20.02 64.33
CA PRO A 843 -8.15 19.98 64.47
C PRO A 843 -7.42 20.26 63.14
N LEU A 844 -6.57 21.28 63.12
CA LEU A 844 -5.82 21.76 61.95
C LEU A 844 -4.95 20.70 61.22
N PHE A 845 -4.63 19.58 61.88
CA PHE A 845 -3.87 18.49 61.27
C PHE A 845 -4.72 17.61 60.34
N VAL A 846 -6.05 17.60 60.49
CA VAL A 846 -6.95 16.70 59.75
C VAL A 846 -6.93 17.03 58.27
N ASP A 847 -7.09 18.30 57.92
CA ASP A 847 -7.09 18.75 56.52
C ASP A 847 -5.76 18.47 55.83
N ARG A 848 -4.62 18.67 56.51
CA ARG A 848 -3.28 18.36 55.96
C ARG A 848 -3.01 16.87 55.77
N LEU A 849 -3.75 16.01 56.47
CA LEU A 849 -3.67 14.55 56.36
C LEU A 849 -4.62 13.98 55.29
N LEU A 850 -5.77 14.64 55.07
CA LEU A 850 -6.79 14.25 54.10
C LEU A 850 -6.59 14.89 52.71
N ASP A 851 -6.02 16.09 52.63
CA ASP A 851 -5.61 16.68 51.36
C ASP A 851 -4.47 15.86 50.75
N ILE A 852 -4.65 15.46 49.49
CA ILE A 852 -3.70 14.71 48.66
C ILE A 852 -3.37 15.46 47.35
N GLY A 853 -3.83 16.71 47.21
CA GLY A 853 -3.67 17.51 46.00
C GLY A 853 -2.21 17.78 45.66
N GLN A 854 -1.36 18.01 46.67
CA GLN A 854 0.07 18.28 46.45
C GLN A 854 0.83 17.02 46.05
N GLU A 855 0.56 15.89 46.70
CA GLU A 855 1.12 14.58 46.37
C GLU A 855 0.71 14.12 44.98
N THR A 856 -0.57 14.24 44.62
CA THR A 856 -1.09 13.83 43.30
C THR A 856 -0.54 14.70 42.17
N ASN A 857 -0.41 16.01 42.39
CA ASN A 857 0.26 16.91 41.44
C ASN A 857 1.76 16.57 41.27
N LEU A 858 2.48 16.27 42.35
CA LEU A 858 3.89 15.87 42.27
C LEU A 858 4.07 14.50 41.61
N LEU A 859 3.14 13.56 41.85
CA LEU A 859 3.12 12.25 41.19
C LEU A 859 2.90 12.40 39.66
N ALA A 860 2.04 13.33 39.24
CA ALA A 860 1.84 13.66 37.83
C ALA A 860 3.10 14.31 37.22
N GLU A 861 3.68 15.34 37.85
CA GLU A 861 4.92 15.99 37.39
C GLU A 861 6.08 14.98 37.29
N THR A 862 6.20 14.06 38.26
CA THR A 862 7.21 12.97 38.24
C THR A 862 6.96 11.97 37.11
N LYS A 863 5.69 11.62 36.85
CA LYS A 863 5.33 10.73 35.76
C LYS A 863 5.63 11.35 34.39
N ASP A 864 5.30 12.62 34.18
CA ASP A 864 5.59 13.32 32.93
C ASP A 864 7.10 13.34 32.63
N ILE A 865 7.93 13.59 33.66
CA ILE A 865 9.40 13.50 33.55
C ILE A 865 9.83 12.13 33.02
N ARG A 866 9.28 11.04 33.58
CA ARG A 866 9.61 9.67 33.12
C ARG A 866 9.12 9.39 31.70
N ASP A 867 7.89 9.80 31.38
CA ASP A 867 7.31 9.63 30.05
C ASP A 867 8.15 10.40 29.00
N GLU A 868 8.54 11.66 29.25
CA GLU A 868 9.40 12.45 28.36
C GLU A 868 10.83 11.88 28.23
N LEU A 869 11.47 11.48 29.32
CA LEU A 869 12.78 10.82 29.30
C LEU A 869 12.74 9.53 28.46
N ASN A 870 11.66 8.73 28.57
CA ASN A 870 11.46 7.53 27.79
C ASN A 870 11.19 7.83 26.29
N MET A 871 10.49 8.92 25.98
CA MET A 871 10.32 9.38 24.59
C MET A 871 11.67 9.78 23.96
N ILE A 872 12.50 10.55 24.68
CA ILE A 872 13.87 10.93 24.24
C ILE A 872 14.74 9.68 24.07
N ARG A 873 14.73 8.76 25.05
CA ARG A 873 15.44 7.47 25.00
C ARG A 873 15.14 6.72 23.71
N THR A 874 13.86 6.58 23.38
CA THR A 874 13.41 5.86 22.18
C THR A 874 13.89 6.52 20.88
N VAL A 875 13.97 7.86 20.81
CA VAL A 875 14.56 8.55 19.65
C VAL A 875 16.05 8.25 19.54
N LEU A 876 16.79 8.24 20.65
CA LEU A 876 18.23 7.90 20.67
C LEU A 876 18.50 6.42 20.36
N GLU A 877 17.65 5.51 20.82
CA GLU A 877 17.70 4.08 20.45
C GLU A 877 17.44 3.89 18.95
N HIS A 878 16.48 4.62 18.37
CA HIS A 878 16.29 4.65 16.91
C HIS A 878 17.50 5.21 16.16
N GLN A 879 18.17 6.25 16.66
CA GLN A 879 19.43 6.74 16.09
C GLN A 879 20.51 5.66 16.12
N ASN A 880 20.71 5.00 17.26
CA ASN A 880 21.74 3.97 17.44
C ASN A 880 21.53 2.80 16.48
N ASN A 881 20.29 2.30 16.36
CA ASN A 881 19.93 1.23 15.43
C ASN A 881 20.23 1.61 13.97
N VAL A 882 19.78 2.78 13.51
CA VAL A 882 20.06 3.25 12.14
C VAL A 882 21.56 3.45 11.89
N LEU A 883 22.34 3.85 12.90
CA LEU A 883 23.80 3.96 12.78
C LEU A 883 24.52 2.60 12.76
N LEU A 884 24.00 1.57 13.43
CA LEU A 884 24.51 0.20 13.34
C LEU A 884 24.29 -0.36 11.93
N ASP A 885 23.07 -0.26 11.41
CA ASP A 885 22.72 -0.69 10.05
C ASP A 885 23.53 0.10 9.00
N PHE A 886 23.71 1.41 9.19
CA PHE A 886 24.51 2.25 8.29
C PHE A 886 26.01 1.92 8.37
N GLN A 887 26.54 1.61 9.55
CA GLN A 887 27.91 1.12 9.71
C GLN A 887 28.13 -0.18 8.95
N GLU A 888 27.18 -1.12 9.00
CA GLU A 888 27.24 -2.39 8.26
C GLU A 888 27.34 -2.13 6.75
N VAL A 889 26.36 -1.40 6.18
CA VAL A 889 26.32 -1.05 4.75
C VAL A 889 27.58 -0.35 4.25
N VAL A 890 28.11 0.62 5.02
CA VAL A 890 29.36 1.31 4.65
C VAL A 890 30.57 0.37 4.76
N CYS A 891 30.63 -0.50 5.76
CA CYS A 891 31.71 -1.47 5.92
C CYS A 891 31.73 -2.50 4.78
N GLU A 892 30.57 -3.05 4.40
CA GLU A 892 30.43 -3.94 3.23
C GLU A 892 30.96 -3.26 1.96
N THR A 893 30.56 -2.00 1.74
CA THR A 893 30.97 -1.23 0.57
C THR A 893 32.49 -0.98 0.55
N TYR A 894 33.09 -0.61 1.69
CA TYR A 894 34.54 -0.44 1.82
C TYR A 894 35.29 -1.77 1.65
N GLN A 895 34.69 -2.90 2.05
CA GLN A 895 35.25 -4.24 1.84
C GLN A 895 35.31 -4.58 0.35
N GLY A 896 34.22 -4.32 -0.39
CA GLY A 896 34.17 -4.49 -1.85
C GLY A 896 35.14 -3.59 -2.61
N GLN A 897 35.50 -2.43 -2.04
CA GLN A 897 36.51 -1.51 -2.57
C GLN A 897 37.95 -1.79 -2.10
N HIS A 898 38.20 -2.87 -1.35
CA HIS A 898 39.50 -3.20 -0.75
C HIS A 898 40.12 -2.06 0.11
N ARG A 899 39.29 -1.21 0.71
CA ARG A 899 39.74 -0.10 1.59
C ARG A 899 39.80 -0.54 3.06
N SER A 900 40.67 0.10 3.84
CA SER A 900 40.73 -0.13 5.29
C SER A 900 39.43 0.30 5.98
N GLN A 901 38.80 -0.62 6.71
CA GLN A 901 37.61 -0.35 7.51
C GLN A 901 37.93 0.28 8.89
N PHE A 902 39.20 0.35 9.29
CA PHE A 902 39.57 0.67 10.67
C PHE A 902 39.14 2.09 11.09
N GLU A 903 39.45 3.10 10.28
CA GLU A 903 39.12 4.50 10.57
C GLU A 903 37.60 4.74 10.54
N VAL A 904 36.89 4.12 9.59
CA VAL A 904 35.43 4.17 9.47
C VAL A 904 34.77 3.58 10.72
N LYS A 905 35.15 2.34 11.10
CA LYS A 905 34.65 1.69 12.34
C LYS A 905 35.01 2.47 13.60
N LYS A 906 36.14 3.19 13.62
CA LYS A 906 36.48 4.08 14.74
C LYS A 906 35.51 5.27 14.83
N ARG A 907 35.29 5.98 13.72
CA ARG A 907 34.36 7.14 13.66
C ARG A 907 32.94 6.75 14.06
N PHE A 908 32.40 5.64 13.55
CA PHE A 908 31.09 5.12 13.99
C PHE A 908 31.06 4.77 15.49
N LYS A 909 32.10 4.14 16.03
CA LYS A 909 32.20 3.87 17.47
C LYS A 909 32.37 5.12 18.33
N ASP A 910 32.95 6.20 17.82
CA ASP A 910 33.03 7.48 18.52
C ASP A 910 31.62 8.12 18.58
N GLN A 911 30.87 8.09 17.48
CA GLN A 911 29.48 8.56 17.35
C GLN A 911 28.50 7.74 18.24
N GLN A 912 28.58 6.41 18.21
CA GLN A 912 27.80 5.53 19.09
C GLN A 912 28.08 5.79 20.56
N ARG A 913 29.35 5.98 20.96
CA ARG A 913 29.72 6.30 22.35
C ARG A 913 29.10 7.59 22.87
N MET A 914 28.87 8.59 22.00
CA MET A 914 28.17 9.81 22.38
C MET A 914 26.69 9.51 22.70
N ILE A 915 26.01 8.70 21.88
CA ILE A 915 24.61 8.30 22.13
C ILE A 915 24.51 7.42 23.38
N ASP A 916 25.41 6.44 23.53
CA ASP A 916 25.47 5.53 24.69
C ASP A 916 25.73 6.28 26.02
N MET A 917 26.41 7.42 25.98
CA MET A 917 26.60 8.30 27.15
C MET A 917 25.25 8.91 27.55
N HIS A 918 24.59 9.62 26.63
CA HIS A 918 23.29 10.25 26.89
C HIS A 918 22.21 9.23 27.29
N LEU A 919 22.20 8.02 26.71
CA LEU A 919 21.29 6.94 27.10
C LEU A 919 21.50 6.51 28.56
N LYS A 920 22.75 6.48 29.06
CA LYS A 920 23.04 6.15 30.47
C LYS A 920 22.65 7.27 31.42
N ASP A 921 22.82 8.53 31.02
CA ASP A 921 22.37 9.68 31.83
C ASP A 921 20.84 9.72 31.92
N ILE A 922 20.13 9.42 30.83
CA ILE A 922 18.66 9.25 30.83
C ILE A 922 18.25 8.06 31.71
N GLU A 923 18.93 6.91 31.65
CA GLU A 923 18.65 5.77 32.53
C GLU A 923 18.93 6.08 34.02
N ARG A 924 19.94 6.93 34.32
CA ARG A 924 20.20 7.44 35.67
C ARG A 924 19.03 8.29 36.15
N MET A 925 18.58 9.24 35.34
CA MET A 925 17.50 10.16 35.68
C MET A 925 16.15 9.46 35.85
N ASP A 926 15.78 8.54 34.95
CA ASP A 926 14.54 7.74 35.09
C ASP A 926 14.54 6.93 36.39
N LYS A 927 15.68 6.34 36.79
CA LYS A 927 15.82 5.65 38.08
C LYS A 927 15.75 6.58 39.30
N GLN A 928 16.05 7.87 39.15
CA GLN A 928 15.85 8.85 40.21
C GLN A 928 14.36 9.22 40.30
N ALA A 929 13.71 9.55 39.18
CA ALA A 929 12.28 9.83 39.10
C ALA A 929 11.41 8.64 39.53
N GLU A 930 11.82 7.41 39.23
CA GLU A 930 11.15 6.18 39.69
C GLU A 930 11.12 6.06 41.22
N ARG A 931 12.20 6.44 41.91
CA ARG A 931 12.24 6.43 43.38
C ARG A 931 11.28 7.45 43.97
N ILE A 932 11.28 8.67 43.42
CA ILE A 932 10.35 9.74 43.80
C ILE A 932 8.90 9.26 43.61
N TYR A 933 8.60 8.66 42.46
CA TYR A 933 7.28 8.11 42.15
C TYR A 933 6.82 7.05 43.16
N HIS A 934 7.68 6.07 43.48
CA HIS A 934 7.37 5.05 44.49
C HIS A 934 7.22 5.65 45.89
N SER A 935 8.11 6.56 46.30
CA SER A 935 8.08 7.22 47.60
C SER A 935 6.77 8.01 47.82
N ILE A 936 6.32 8.78 46.82
CA ILE A 936 5.03 9.49 46.87
C ILE A 936 3.85 8.51 46.88
N THR A 937 3.95 7.39 46.15
CA THR A 937 2.91 6.34 46.17
C THR A 937 2.79 5.71 47.57
N ASP A 938 3.91 5.44 48.24
CA ASP A 938 3.95 4.94 49.61
C ASP A 938 3.42 5.98 50.61
N LEU A 939 3.70 7.28 50.39
CA LEU A 939 3.13 8.38 51.18
C LEU A 939 1.60 8.47 51.06
N LEU A 940 1.06 8.28 49.86
CA LEU A 940 -0.38 8.25 49.60
C LEU A 940 -1.06 7.04 50.28
N ASP A 941 -0.45 5.85 50.23
CA ASP A 941 -0.93 4.66 50.94
C ASP A 941 -0.86 4.84 52.47
N LEU A 942 0.19 5.50 53.00
CA LEU A 942 0.27 5.90 54.40
C LEU A 942 -0.86 6.89 54.79
N LYS A 943 -1.10 7.94 54.01
CA LYS A 943 -2.22 8.88 54.22
C LYS A 943 -3.56 8.14 54.20
N GLN A 944 -3.80 7.25 53.23
CA GLN A 944 -5.03 6.46 53.15
C GLN A 944 -5.24 5.56 54.38
N LYS A 945 -4.19 4.89 54.87
CA LYS A 945 -4.25 4.08 56.10
C LYS A 945 -4.59 4.92 57.32
N HIS A 946 -4.03 6.11 57.43
CA HIS A 946 -4.37 7.06 58.49
C HIS A 946 -5.82 7.55 58.38
N ALA A 947 -6.30 7.91 57.18
CA ALA A 947 -7.68 8.32 56.93
C ALA A 947 -8.68 7.24 57.35
N ASN A 948 -8.46 5.99 56.90
CA ASN A 948 -9.29 4.83 57.28
C ASN A 948 -9.31 4.60 58.81
N ALA A 949 -8.17 4.78 59.49
CA ALA A 949 -8.08 4.64 60.94
C ALA A 949 -8.82 5.76 61.70
N PHE A 950 -8.81 6.99 61.15
CA PHE A 950 -9.60 8.11 61.68
C PHE A 950 -11.10 7.90 61.46
N GLU A 951 -11.54 7.55 60.26
CA GLU A 951 -12.95 7.28 59.94
C GLU A 951 -13.52 6.19 60.86
N ALA A 952 -12.82 5.06 60.99
CA ALA A 952 -13.21 3.97 61.89
C ALA A 952 -13.32 4.41 63.35
N ARG A 953 -12.49 5.38 63.79
CA ARG A 953 -12.59 5.97 65.14
C ARG A 953 -13.77 6.93 65.25
N PHE A 954 -14.00 7.82 64.29
CA PHE A 954 -15.13 8.75 64.30
C PHE A 954 -16.46 8.01 64.28
N ALA A 955 -16.60 6.96 63.46
CA ALA A 955 -17.77 6.08 63.47
C ALA A 955 -18.01 5.43 64.85
N ARG A 956 -16.93 5.00 65.53
CA ARG A 956 -16.99 4.43 66.89
C ARG A 956 -17.40 5.47 67.93
N ASP A 957 -16.82 6.67 67.88
CA ASP A 957 -17.07 7.74 68.86
C ASP A 957 -18.48 8.35 68.64
N GLN A 958 -18.96 8.42 67.39
CA GLN A 958 -20.36 8.74 67.04
C GLN A 958 -21.34 7.68 67.59
N ALA A 959 -21.07 6.39 67.36
CA ALA A 959 -21.88 5.30 67.92
C ALA A 959 -21.93 5.32 69.47
N ALA A 960 -20.83 5.69 70.12
CA ALA A 960 -20.79 5.90 71.57
C ALA A 960 -21.61 7.14 72.02
N GLY A 961 -21.63 8.20 71.22
CA GLY A 961 -22.49 9.37 71.43
C GLY A 961 -23.98 9.01 71.37
N THR A 962 -24.42 8.33 70.31
CA THR A 962 -25.80 7.84 70.17
C THR A 962 -26.22 6.94 71.35
N ALA A 963 -25.32 6.08 71.83
CA ALA A 963 -25.57 5.21 72.98
C ALA A 963 -25.61 5.95 74.34
N ARG A 964 -25.07 7.17 74.45
CA ARG A 964 -25.26 8.04 75.61
C ARG A 964 -26.59 8.80 75.52
N GLN A 965 -26.96 9.27 74.33
CA GLN A 965 -28.18 10.03 74.10
C GLN A 965 -29.45 9.22 74.40
N SER A 966 -29.46 7.91 74.08
CA SER A 966 -30.57 7.01 74.43
C SER A 966 -30.79 6.88 75.95
N LYS A 967 -29.72 6.90 76.77
CA LYS A 967 -29.84 6.92 78.24
C LYS A 967 -30.46 8.20 78.77
N THR A 968 -30.15 9.36 78.19
CA THR A 968 -30.71 10.65 78.65
C THR A 968 -32.22 10.72 78.43
N ILE A 969 -32.70 10.19 77.28
CA ILE A 969 -34.13 10.08 76.98
C ILE A 969 -34.84 9.19 78.02
N MET A 970 -34.24 8.05 78.34
CA MET A 970 -34.72 7.08 79.34
C MET A 970 -34.91 7.70 80.74
N VAL A 971 -33.94 8.50 81.19
CA VAL A 971 -34.02 9.24 82.47
C VAL A 971 -35.14 10.28 82.45
N PHE A 972 -35.33 10.99 81.33
CA PHE A 972 -36.36 12.02 81.20
C PHE A 972 -37.79 11.43 81.30
N THR A 973 -38.02 10.24 80.73
CA THR A 973 -39.28 9.51 80.87
C THR A 973 -39.56 9.12 82.33
N ILE A 974 -38.56 8.66 83.08
CA ILE A 974 -38.72 8.26 84.50
C ILE A 974 -39.08 9.47 85.38
N VAL A 975 -38.37 10.60 85.23
CA VAL A 975 -38.63 11.83 86.00
C VAL A 975 -40.05 12.34 85.77
N THR A 976 -40.51 12.31 84.52
CA THR A 976 -41.85 12.82 84.15
C THR A 976 -42.98 11.98 84.78
N ILE A 977 -42.83 10.66 84.88
CA ILE A 977 -43.83 9.75 85.46
C ILE A 977 -43.94 9.92 86.99
N VAL A 978 -42.83 10.20 87.68
CA VAL A 978 -42.81 10.31 89.15
C VAL A 978 -43.32 11.66 89.66
N PHE A 979 -42.94 12.77 89.02
CA PHE A 979 -43.22 14.11 89.56
C PHE A 979 -44.63 14.63 89.23
N LEU A 980 -45.24 14.20 88.13
CA LEU A 980 -46.56 14.69 87.70
C LEU A 980 -47.70 14.34 88.70
N PRO A 981 -47.80 13.10 89.23
CA PRO A 981 -48.75 12.78 90.30
C PRO A 981 -48.48 13.55 91.60
N LEU A 982 -47.20 13.78 91.93
CA LEU A 982 -46.76 14.49 93.13
C LEU A 982 -47.18 15.98 93.09
N SER A 983 -47.04 16.63 91.94
CA SER A 983 -47.56 17.99 91.74
C SER A 983 -49.09 18.09 91.81
N PHE A 984 -49.81 17.06 91.36
CA PHE A 984 -51.27 16.99 91.49
C PHE A 984 -51.73 16.84 92.94
N ILE A 985 -51.05 16.02 93.75
CA ILE A 985 -51.32 15.89 95.19
C ILE A 985 -51.06 17.23 95.91
N ALA A 986 -49.95 17.91 95.57
CA ALA A 986 -49.60 19.20 96.18
C ALA A 986 -50.66 20.29 95.92
N SER A 987 -51.25 20.36 94.72
CA SER A 987 -52.28 21.37 94.42
C SER A 987 -53.55 21.21 95.27
N ILE A 988 -53.97 19.97 95.56
CA ILE A 988 -55.14 19.69 96.40
C ILE A 988 -54.92 20.15 97.86
N PHE A 989 -53.69 20.07 98.38
CA PHE A 989 -53.36 20.60 99.71
C PHE A 989 -53.33 22.14 99.79
N THR A 990 -53.39 22.85 98.66
CA THR A 990 -53.52 24.32 98.65
C THR A 990 -54.97 24.83 98.68
N ILE A 991 -55.96 23.92 98.66
CA ILE A 991 -57.38 24.30 98.76
C ILE A 991 -57.68 24.76 100.20
N ASN A 992 -58.17 26.00 100.33
CA ASN A 992 -58.34 26.66 101.62
C ASN A 992 -59.61 26.16 102.33
N LEU A 993 -59.46 25.16 103.21
CA LEU A 993 -60.54 24.42 103.88
C LEU A 993 -61.47 25.25 104.80
N LYS A 994 -61.29 26.57 104.90
CA LYS A 994 -62.02 27.43 105.84
C LYS A 994 -63.45 27.81 105.40
N GLU A 995 -63.86 27.47 104.17
CA GLU A 995 -65.22 27.68 103.66
C GLU A 995 -66.12 26.43 103.70
N PHE A 996 -65.59 25.25 104.07
CA PHE A 996 -66.36 23.98 104.11
C PHE A 996 -66.65 23.53 105.55
N GLU A 997 -67.60 24.21 106.22
CA GLU A 997 -67.90 24.09 107.66
C GLU A 997 -68.34 22.71 108.20
N ASN A 998 -68.34 21.64 107.40
CA ASN A 998 -68.66 20.27 107.87
C ASN A 998 -67.76 19.15 107.28
N LEU A 999 -66.62 19.48 106.64
CA LEU A 999 -65.69 18.48 106.10
C LEU A 999 -64.40 18.38 106.93
N ASN A 1000 -64.34 17.37 107.80
CA ASN A 1000 -63.20 17.16 108.68
C ASN A 1000 -61.98 16.61 107.90
N LEU A 1001 -60.78 17.18 108.14
CA LEU A 1001 -59.56 16.98 107.35
C LEU A 1001 -59.20 15.50 107.09
N GLY A 1002 -59.48 14.63 108.06
CA GLY A 1002 -59.21 13.19 107.98
C GLY A 1002 -60.01 12.46 106.88
N TYR A 1003 -61.18 12.95 106.47
CA TYR A 1003 -61.96 12.33 105.39
C TYR A 1003 -61.34 12.63 104.02
N VAL A 1004 -60.98 13.90 103.76
CA VAL A 1004 -60.33 14.33 102.52
C VAL A 1004 -59.00 13.61 102.34
N ALA A 1005 -58.15 13.61 103.37
CA ALA A 1005 -56.84 12.95 103.34
C ALA A 1005 -56.93 11.44 103.02
N LYS A 1006 -57.94 10.74 103.55
CA LYS A 1006 -58.10 9.29 103.33
C LYS A 1006 -58.39 8.95 101.86
N PHE A 1007 -59.17 9.76 101.16
CA PHE A 1007 -59.48 9.54 99.74
C PHE A 1007 -58.41 10.10 98.80
N THR A 1008 -57.81 11.26 99.08
CA THR A 1008 -56.78 11.85 98.21
C THR A 1008 -55.50 11.02 98.19
N PHE A 1009 -54.99 10.58 99.34
CA PHE A 1009 -53.85 9.66 99.39
C PHE A 1009 -54.21 8.27 98.85
N GLY A 1010 -55.41 7.76 99.16
CA GLY A 1010 -55.86 6.45 98.68
C GLY A 1010 -55.87 6.32 97.16
N ILE A 1011 -56.47 7.29 96.46
CA ILE A 1011 -56.53 7.31 94.99
C ILE A 1011 -55.15 7.67 94.39
N GLY A 1012 -54.44 8.64 94.98
CA GLY A 1012 -53.12 9.06 94.50
C GLY A 1012 -52.07 7.94 94.51
N PHE A 1013 -52.01 7.13 95.58
CA PHE A 1013 -51.10 5.98 95.64
C PHE A 1013 -51.54 4.82 94.75
N ALA A 1014 -52.86 4.58 94.61
CA ALA A 1014 -53.37 3.51 93.76
C ALA A 1014 -53.03 3.67 92.27
N ILE A 1015 -52.90 4.91 91.77
CA ILE A 1015 -52.54 5.20 90.37
C ILE A 1015 -51.02 5.32 90.18
N SER A 1016 -50.31 5.94 91.13
CA SER A 1016 -48.86 6.18 91.00
C SER A 1016 -48.00 4.93 91.14
N ILE A 1017 -48.34 4.00 92.05
CA ILE A 1017 -47.54 2.79 92.29
C ILE A 1017 -47.48 1.87 91.04
N PRO A 1018 -48.59 1.56 90.36
CA PRO A 1018 -48.54 0.78 89.10
C PRO A 1018 -47.74 1.46 88.00
N LEU A 1019 -47.86 2.79 87.84
CA LEU A 1019 -47.10 3.55 86.83
C LEU A 1019 -45.59 3.53 87.08
N VAL A 1020 -45.17 3.65 88.34
CA VAL A 1020 -43.74 3.52 88.73
C VAL A 1020 -43.24 2.09 88.50
N TRP A 1021 -44.07 1.07 88.78
CA TRP A 1021 -43.70 -0.33 88.54
C TRP A 1021 -43.59 -0.65 87.03
N VAL A 1022 -44.46 -0.11 86.19
CA VAL A 1022 -44.35 -0.21 84.72
C VAL A 1022 -43.10 0.52 84.23
N ALA A 1023 -42.79 1.71 84.73
CA ALA A 1023 -41.58 2.44 84.36
C ALA A 1023 -40.28 1.67 84.72
N LEU A 1024 -40.25 1.01 85.88
CA LEU A 1024 -39.10 0.21 86.32
C LEU A 1024 -38.94 -1.11 85.54
N THR A 1025 -40.03 -1.70 85.05
CA THR A 1025 -39.97 -2.97 84.28
C THR A 1025 -39.61 -2.77 82.80
N VAL A 1026 -39.74 -1.55 82.25
CA VAL A 1026 -39.34 -1.25 80.86
C VAL A 1026 -37.81 -1.25 80.68
N ASP A 1027 -37.04 -0.85 81.69
CA ASP A 1027 -35.56 -0.88 81.66
C ASP A 1027 -35.02 -2.32 81.46
N ASP A 1028 -35.68 -3.33 82.04
CA ASP A 1028 -35.24 -4.73 81.99
C ASP A 1028 -35.55 -5.44 80.66
N ILE A 1029 -36.49 -4.93 79.85
CA ILE A 1029 -36.82 -5.53 78.53
C ILE A 1029 -35.64 -5.37 77.55
N GLY A 1030 -34.83 -4.32 77.70
CA GLY A 1030 -33.57 -4.16 76.97
C GLY A 1030 -32.50 -5.21 77.32
N GLY A 1031 -32.61 -5.87 78.48
CA GLY A 1031 -31.74 -6.95 78.91
C GLY A 1031 -32.03 -8.28 78.20
N PHE A 1032 -33.30 -8.60 77.95
CA PHE A 1032 -33.70 -9.94 77.50
C PHE A 1032 -33.25 -10.26 76.06
N PHE A 1033 -33.24 -9.28 75.16
CA PHE A 1033 -32.72 -9.47 73.79
C PHE A 1033 -31.19 -9.57 73.70
N ARG A 1034 -30.44 -9.32 74.78
CA ARG A 1034 -28.96 -9.33 74.76
C ARG A 1034 -28.33 -10.65 75.21
N VAL A 1035 -29.13 -11.64 75.60
CA VAL A 1035 -28.64 -12.93 76.13
C VAL A 1035 -28.63 -14.07 75.09
N GLY A 1036 -29.35 -13.94 73.96
CA GLY A 1036 -29.36 -14.97 72.90
C GLY A 1036 -28.08 -15.09 72.06
N GLY A 1037 -27.30 -14.00 71.90
CA GLY A 1037 -26.23 -13.92 70.90
C GLY A 1037 -24.80 -14.29 71.35
N ARG A 1038 -24.57 -14.64 72.62
CA ARG A 1038 -23.20 -14.85 73.18
C ARG A 1038 -23.00 -16.16 73.93
N ARG A 1039 -23.58 -17.27 73.43
CA ARG A 1039 -23.30 -18.62 73.95
C ARG A 1039 -22.85 -19.64 72.90
N TRP A 1040 -22.36 -19.20 71.74
CA TRP A 1040 -21.96 -20.13 70.65
C TRP A 1040 -20.59 -19.88 69.97
N LEU A 1041 -19.74 -18.98 70.46
CA LEU A 1041 -18.33 -18.88 70.04
C LEU A 1041 -17.38 -18.65 71.22
N SER A 1042 -17.29 -19.66 72.09
CA SER A 1042 -16.20 -19.81 73.06
C SER A 1042 -15.90 -21.29 73.30
N ASN A 1043 -15.77 -22.08 72.24
CA ASN A 1043 -15.22 -23.44 72.36
C ASN A 1043 -14.62 -23.97 71.05
N ARG A 1044 -13.44 -23.46 70.65
CA ARG A 1044 -12.32 -24.23 70.08
C ARG A 1044 -11.17 -23.31 69.64
N GLY A 1045 -10.09 -23.36 70.40
CA GLY A 1045 -8.78 -22.85 70.01
C GLY A 1045 -7.69 -23.78 70.51
N LYS A 1046 -7.55 -24.95 69.86
CA LYS A 1046 -6.37 -25.85 69.91
C LYS A 1046 -6.60 -27.12 69.07
N VAL A 1047 -5.89 -27.25 67.95
CA VAL A 1047 -4.87 -28.30 67.67
C VAL A 1047 -4.49 -28.27 66.18
N SER A 1048 -3.23 -27.91 65.94
CA SER A 1048 -2.28 -28.45 64.95
C SER A 1048 -2.76 -29.15 63.65
N ALA A 1049 -2.48 -28.47 62.53
CA ALA A 1049 -1.66 -28.92 61.38
C ALA A 1049 -2.00 -30.16 60.51
N LYS A 1050 -1.72 -29.93 59.21
CA LYS A 1050 -1.35 -30.84 58.10
C LYS A 1050 -2.36 -31.02 56.97
N SER A 1051 -1.77 -31.20 55.78
CA SER A 1051 -2.32 -31.69 54.49
C SER A 1051 -3.49 -30.94 53.86
N GLU A 1052 -3.13 -30.06 52.91
CA GLU A 1052 -3.73 -30.07 51.57
C GLU A 1052 -3.52 -31.45 50.87
N PRO A 1053 -4.27 -31.84 49.82
CA PRO A 1053 -4.90 -30.94 48.83
C PRO A 1053 -6.31 -31.29 48.30
N GLY A 1054 -6.95 -30.30 47.65
CA GLY A 1054 -7.80 -30.52 46.46
C GLY A 1054 -9.32 -30.65 46.66
N GLU A 1055 -10.06 -29.77 45.98
CA GLU A 1055 -11.51 -29.82 45.69
C GLU A 1055 -11.89 -31.09 44.89
N GLU A 1056 -13.14 -31.52 44.69
CA GLU A 1056 -14.48 -30.88 44.61
C GLU A 1056 -15.53 -31.84 45.29
N THR A 1057 -16.86 -31.65 45.39
CA THR A 1057 -17.89 -31.00 44.55
C THR A 1057 -19.13 -30.61 45.37
N LEU A 1058 -19.92 -29.62 44.91
CA LEU A 1058 -21.31 -29.43 45.37
C LEU A 1058 -22.23 -28.92 44.25
N GLN A 1059 -22.40 -29.77 43.23
CA GLN A 1059 -23.73 -30.06 42.67
C GLN A 1059 -24.09 -31.47 43.19
N ALA A 1060 -24.35 -31.61 44.49
CA ALA A 1060 -25.73 -31.73 44.94
C ALA A 1060 -26.58 -30.47 44.69
N LEU A 1061 -27.57 -30.46 43.80
CA LEU A 1061 -28.05 -31.56 42.96
C LEU A 1061 -28.26 -31.07 41.53
N GLU A 1062 -27.20 -31.17 40.72
CA GLU A 1062 -27.46 -31.77 39.42
C GLU A 1062 -27.46 -33.28 39.64
N MET A 1063 -28.53 -33.92 39.16
CA MET A 1063 -28.67 -35.36 38.91
C MET A 1063 -27.64 -36.25 39.64
N GLU A 1064 -27.95 -36.63 40.90
CA GLU A 1064 -27.10 -37.51 41.70
C GLU A 1064 -26.74 -38.78 40.92
N LYS A 1065 -25.48 -38.82 40.44
CA LYS A 1065 -24.75 -39.87 39.70
C LYS A 1065 -24.67 -39.71 38.17
N MET A 1066 -23.42 -39.44 37.76
CA MET A 1066 -22.76 -39.81 36.48
C MET A 1066 -23.19 -38.99 35.25
N ILE A 1067 -22.27 -38.34 34.52
CA ILE A 1067 -21.22 -38.97 33.69
C ILE A 1067 -20.04 -38.00 33.38
N SER A 1068 -18.79 -38.48 33.56
CA SER A 1068 -17.53 -38.11 32.84
C SER A 1068 -16.71 -36.81 33.12
N LEU A 1069 -15.38 -37.02 33.29
CA LEU A 1069 -14.21 -36.17 32.90
C LEU A 1069 -14.10 -34.73 33.47
N SER A 1070 -13.12 -34.29 34.28
CA SER A 1070 -11.68 -34.60 34.53
C SER A 1070 -10.64 -34.07 33.52
N ARG A 1071 -9.71 -33.19 34.00
CA ARG A 1071 -8.49 -32.53 33.40
C ARG A 1071 -8.63 -31.02 33.05
N MET A 1072 -7.62 -30.14 33.20
CA MET A 1072 -6.33 -30.12 33.95
C MET A 1072 -5.65 -28.72 33.83
N ARG A 1073 -4.96 -28.22 34.88
CA ARG A 1073 -3.76 -27.31 34.82
C ARG A 1073 -3.97 -25.88 34.23
N ARG A 1074 -3.13 -24.85 34.46
CA ARG A 1074 -1.79 -24.68 35.10
C ARG A 1074 -1.57 -23.18 35.42
N SER A 1075 -0.60 -22.84 36.26
CA SER A 1075 0.10 -21.54 36.14
C SER A 1075 1.23 -21.62 35.08
N ILE A 1076 1.52 -20.49 34.41
CA ILE A 1076 2.86 -20.03 33.95
C ILE A 1076 2.73 -18.63 33.31
N ASP A 1077 3.67 -17.76 33.69
CA ASP A 1077 4.17 -16.48 33.14
C ASP A 1077 3.54 -15.82 31.88
N GLY A 1078 3.43 -14.48 31.90
CA GLY A 1078 3.38 -13.67 30.67
C GLY A 1078 2.85 -12.23 30.79
N TYR A 1079 3.69 -11.27 31.18
CA TYR A 1079 3.59 -9.80 31.07
C TYR A 1079 2.46 -9.17 30.20
N GLY A 1080 1.83 -8.09 30.71
CA GLY A 1080 1.04 -7.20 29.86
C GLY A 1080 0.02 -6.28 30.55
N GLY A 1081 0.36 -5.61 31.66
CA GLY A 1081 -0.56 -4.67 32.31
C GLY A 1081 -0.60 -3.30 31.64
N SER A 1082 -1.76 -2.91 31.09
CA SER A 1082 -2.11 -1.50 30.87
C SER A 1082 -3.63 -1.32 30.86
N LEU A 1083 -4.16 -0.76 31.94
CA LEU A 1083 -5.52 -0.21 32.00
C LEU A 1083 -5.42 1.18 32.63
N LEU A 1084 -5.93 2.18 31.91
CA LEU A 1084 -6.01 3.56 32.37
C LEU A 1084 -7.13 3.72 33.43
N PRO A 1085 -6.99 4.67 34.37
CA PRO A 1085 -7.98 4.92 35.42
C PRO A 1085 -9.17 5.79 34.95
N VAL A 1086 -10.14 5.92 35.86
CA VAL A 1086 -11.52 6.34 35.63
C VAL A 1086 -11.75 7.85 35.79
N SER A 1087 -12.78 8.35 35.11
CA SER A 1087 -13.30 9.73 35.17
C SER A 1087 -13.91 10.12 36.53
N THR A 1088 -13.73 11.38 36.92
CA THR A 1088 -14.49 12.04 37.99
C THR A 1088 -15.97 12.23 37.59
N SER A 1089 -16.87 12.29 38.58
CA SER A 1089 -18.30 12.51 38.36
C SER A 1089 -18.90 13.53 39.35
N GLY A 1090 -19.93 14.24 38.90
CA GLY A 1090 -20.71 15.18 39.70
C GLY A 1090 -22.15 15.25 39.19
N THR A 1091 -23.09 14.73 39.99
CA THR A 1091 -24.54 15.04 40.14
C THR A 1091 -25.30 15.83 39.04
N GLY A 1092 -26.53 15.48 38.63
CA GLY A 1092 -27.43 14.40 39.09
C GLY A 1092 -28.86 14.47 38.52
N THR A 1093 -29.76 13.63 39.07
CA THR A 1093 -31.25 13.63 38.96
C THR A 1093 -31.96 13.34 37.61
N SER A 1094 -32.15 12.03 37.35
CA SER A 1094 -33.45 11.35 37.14
C SER A 1094 -34.67 12.08 36.51
N ARG A 1095 -35.15 11.57 35.36
CA ARG A 1095 -36.42 10.79 35.26
C ARG A 1095 -36.57 10.03 33.93
N ARG A 1096 -37.10 8.80 34.00
CA ARG A 1096 -37.63 7.94 32.91
C ARG A 1096 -39.17 8.16 32.79
N PRO A 1097 -39.95 7.57 31.84
CA PRO A 1097 -39.62 6.52 30.85
C PRO A 1097 -40.17 6.71 29.39
N ASP A 1098 -39.96 5.66 28.57
CA ASP A 1098 -40.83 5.12 27.49
C ASP A 1098 -40.91 5.67 26.04
N LEU A 1099 -40.33 4.86 25.13
CA LEU A 1099 -40.93 4.16 23.97
C LEU A 1099 -41.40 4.86 22.66
N TYR A 1100 -41.14 4.13 21.57
CA TYR A 1100 -41.70 4.16 20.19
C TYR A 1100 -41.32 5.26 19.16
N VAL A 1101 -40.54 4.81 18.16
CA VAL A 1101 -40.78 4.90 16.70
C VAL A 1101 -41.27 6.22 16.05
N GLY A 1102 -40.43 6.72 15.13
CA GLY A 1102 -40.87 7.06 13.76
C GLY A 1102 -40.85 8.54 13.34
N GLY A 1103 -40.52 8.78 12.06
CA GLY A 1103 -41.08 9.92 11.31
C GLY A 1103 -40.14 11.09 10.99
N LEU A 1104 -39.75 11.14 9.71
CA LEU A 1104 -39.59 12.32 8.83
C LEU A 1104 -40.19 13.66 9.31
N GLY A 1105 -39.53 14.79 9.05
CA GLY A 1105 -40.19 16.11 9.14
C GLY A 1105 -39.30 17.35 8.99
N SER A 1106 -39.18 17.83 7.75
CA SER A 1106 -38.78 19.16 7.26
C SER A 1106 -38.76 20.40 8.21
N ASP A 1107 -37.72 21.22 7.97
CA ASP A 1107 -37.77 22.68 7.71
C ASP A 1107 -38.12 23.75 8.77
N THR A 1108 -37.45 24.89 8.57
CA THR A 1108 -37.80 26.28 8.96
C THR A 1108 -37.68 26.68 10.45
N VAL A 1109 -37.34 27.94 10.81
CA VAL A 1109 -36.72 29.07 10.08
C VAL A 1109 -36.04 30.02 11.10
N ARG A 1110 -35.04 30.77 10.61
CA ARG A 1110 -34.46 32.04 11.12
C ARG A 1110 -35.17 32.73 12.32
N LYS A 1111 -34.37 33.30 13.23
CA LYS A 1111 -34.01 34.75 13.31
C LYS A 1111 -33.16 34.97 14.58
N SER A 1112 -31.89 35.36 14.52
CA SER A 1112 -31.29 36.65 14.10
C SER A 1112 -31.36 37.75 15.17
N TYR A 1113 -30.27 38.53 15.20
CA TYR A 1113 -29.95 39.76 15.96
C TYR A 1113 -28.98 39.51 17.12
N ASP A 1114 -27.67 39.63 16.91
CA ASP A 1114 -26.89 40.87 16.68
C ASP A 1114 -27.17 41.96 17.72
N LEU A 1115 -26.15 42.26 18.55
CA LEU A 1115 -25.56 43.60 18.68
C LEU A 1115 -24.32 43.56 19.60
N ARG A 1116 -23.19 44.07 19.08
CA ARG A 1116 -22.18 44.98 19.67
C ARG A 1116 -21.87 44.96 21.19
N SER A 1117 -20.67 45.28 21.67
CA SER A 1117 -19.31 45.49 21.10
C SER A 1117 -18.36 45.81 22.27
N SER A 1118 -17.03 45.86 22.02
CA SER A 1118 -15.99 46.56 22.82
C SER A 1118 -15.80 46.09 24.29
N LEU A 1119 -14.59 45.69 24.70
CA LEU A 1119 -13.51 46.57 25.20
C LEU A 1119 -14.01 47.49 26.36
N ASP A 1120 -13.42 47.50 27.56
CA ASP A 1120 -12.00 47.29 27.85
C ASP A 1120 -11.66 46.84 29.30
N TYR A 1121 -10.38 46.49 29.45
CA TYR A 1121 -9.54 46.18 30.61
C TYR A 1121 -9.89 46.57 32.08
N ARG A 1122 -9.39 45.71 33.00
CA ARG A 1122 -9.02 45.91 34.44
C ARG A 1122 -10.17 46.11 35.47
N SER A 1123 -10.09 45.62 36.71
CA SER A 1123 -9.05 44.79 37.38
C SER A 1123 -9.57 44.16 38.69
N ARG A 1124 -9.27 42.88 38.93
CA ARG A 1124 -8.67 42.36 40.17
C ARG A 1124 -8.21 40.93 39.97
#